data_AF-A0AA40EY76-F1
#
_entry.id   AF-A0AA40EY76-F1
#
_cell.length_a   1.000
_cell.length_b   1.000
_cell.length_c   1.000
_cell.angle_alpha   90.00
_cell.angle_beta   90.00
_cell.angle_gamma   90.00
#
_symmetry.space_group_name_H-M   'P 1'
#
loop_
_entity.id
_entity.type
_entity.pdbx_description
1 polymer ?
#
loop_
_entity_poly.entity_id
_entity_poly.type
_entity_poly.pdbx_seq_one_letter_code
_entity_poly.pdbx_strand_id
1 'polypeptide(L)'
;MSTPSQISLDGVRPSVVDSASRISLRSTFSTTSAASSTLRVRQFQDAVDRANAVLPPRNTAGLFKAACSTDLLFLIDTTGSMAPYINAVEQQVKSTIAEVKGLFFNETDLRVAVLGYKDHGDSPNIQFQDFTTSVDQVLTFLNKLYASGGGDDAEDVLGGIQTAVNASWTQQTRCLVHIADAPGHGRDLHYLPHYGTHRDDRYIEPGSEPHGLTYPPLINTLVKLNVDYIFLSIHTRTDRMALAFANVYAAAGADARLLPDNKYGGPGNIKPRRSGISSLTFTELLLGKQYSTLQSLIVRATSKSISNTSIPKSLGSPLNPINEDEEEAPLETDVPQWDKPGWLDNTWEAEGVCPEVMVYSAHTLADMMFSNENIRMSFMQLTLHTRSTPFNKGAMRTASYARTASSSTRFVTKSFLNNSRSIVHMIEDMQTQALCKAFALEFNGLLKLKQPIDFVVTVLFIDGVYVKYNNNGGYVKEDTPNDSFNRVAQAFSHFTFERSWGNFMVVDLQGVGNLLTDPVVHTRDPNRFKLNDLNMNSDGFKFFFATHFCNSYEFRYIWPAIEPTTCCSNKLCQRIIQLASAHKSFRFVGHHWCDGCWVQLMSSSSKRPCAENELEHDFEICPFYYEPQGKLPPRKCPEHLDVTVSTAALDDLGGFGAR
;
A
#
# COMPACT_ATOMS: atom_id res chain seq x y z
N MET A 1 76.82 3.34 -14.29
CA MET A 1 75.85 3.31 -15.40
C MET A 1 74.60 2.60 -14.91
N SER A 2 73.45 3.25 -15.09
CA SER A 2 72.11 2.63 -15.22
C SER A 2 71.37 2.13 -13.97
N THR A 3 70.67 3.09 -13.35
CA THR A 3 69.21 3.12 -13.00
C THR A 3 68.57 2.13 -12.01
N PRO A 4 67.51 2.59 -11.29
CA PRO A 4 67.26 2.22 -9.90
C PRO A 4 65.99 1.40 -9.65
N SER A 5 65.98 0.77 -8.48
CA SER A 5 64.93 -0.07 -7.90
C SER A 5 63.81 0.73 -7.22
N GLN A 6 62.61 0.15 -7.27
CA GLN A 6 61.33 0.68 -6.78
C GLN A 6 61.29 0.92 -5.26
N ILE A 7 60.58 1.98 -4.90
CA ILE A 7 60.22 2.37 -3.52
C ILE A 7 58.96 1.62 -3.10
N SER A 8 59.05 0.94 -1.96
CA SER A 8 57.94 0.51 -1.12
C SER A 8 57.92 1.38 0.13
N LEU A 9 56.75 1.91 0.52
CA LEU A 9 56.55 2.59 1.80
C LEU A 9 55.23 2.14 2.42
N ASP A 10 55.37 1.39 3.50
CA ASP A 10 54.33 1.08 4.48
C ASP A 10 53.93 2.33 5.29
N GLY A 11 52.63 2.41 5.59
CA GLY A 11 52.13 2.63 6.95
C GLY A 11 52.16 4.04 7.53
N VAL A 12 51.04 4.77 7.41
CA VAL A 12 50.58 5.73 8.45
C VAL A 12 49.05 5.68 8.55
N ARG A 13 48.54 5.32 9.73
CA ARG A 13 47.12 5.42 10.13
C ARG A 13 46.66 6.88 10.19
N PRO A 14 45.37 7.19 9.95
CA PRO A 14 44.75 8.36 10.53
C PRO A 14 43.72 7.97 11.60
N SER A 15 43.93 8.59 12.76
CA SER A 15 43.12 8.63 13.97
C SER A 15 41.85 9.47 13.82
N VAL A 16 40.80 9.06 14.54
CA VAL A 16 39.77 9.88 15.23
C VAL A 16 39.15 11.02 14.41
N VAL A 17 37.96 10.78 13.88
CA VAL A 17 37.03 11.83 13.44
C VAL A 17 36.09 12.14 14.60
N ASP A 18 36.41 13.19 15.34
CA ASP A 18 35.51 13.83 16.29
C ASP A 18 35.55 15.33 16.01
N SER A 19 34.52 15.84 15.34
CA SER A 19 34.10 17.24 15.41
C SER A 19 32.79 17.43 14.65
N ALA A 20 31.70 17.49 15.40
CA ALA A 20 30.41 17.99 14.97
C ALA A 20 30.54 19.46 14.50
N SER A 21 30.44 19.70 13.19
CA SER A 21 30.28 21.05 12.64
C SER A 21 28.80 21.37 12.49
N ARG A 22 28.23 21.95 13.56
CA ARG A 22 26.98 22.74 13.48
C ARG A 22 27.26 23.95 12.59
N ILE A 23 26.80 23.92 11.34
CA ILE A 23 26.77 25.11 10.48
C ILE A 23 25.65 26.02 11.01
N SER A 24 26.03 26.97 11.87
CA SER A 24 25.20 28.11 12.26
C SER A 24 25.21 29.13 11.12
N LEU A 25 24.25 29.06 10.20
CA LEU A 25 23.96 30.13 9.26
C LEU A 25 22.91 31.08 9.87
N ARG A 26 23.36 31.97 10.77
CA ARG A 26 22.67 33.24 10.99
C ARG A 26 23.07 34.18 9.85
N SER A 27 22.38 34.12 8.71
CA SER A 27 22.37 35.22 7.76
C SER A 27 21.12 36.05 7.99
N THR A 28 21.29 37.32 8.28
CA THR A 28 20.23 38.34 8.17
C THR A 28 19.65 38.28 6.75
N PHE A 29 18.42 37.80 6.61
CA PHE A 29 17.77 37.58 5.32
C PHE A 29 17.11 38.87 4.80
N SER A 30 17.65 39.38 3.69
CA SER A 30 17.02 40.39 2.84
C SER A 30 15.95 39.72 1.96
N THR A 31 14.85 40.43 1.70
CA THR A 31 13.77 40.06 0.78
C THR A 31 14.31 39.50 -0.55
N THR A 32 14.07 38.21 -0.81
CA THR A 32 14.52 37.51 -2.01
C THR A 32 13.76 37.99 -3.24
N SER A 33 14.47 38.46 -4.27
CA SER A 33 13.86 38.86 -5.54
C SER A 33 13.36 37.65 -6.35
N ALA A 34 12.41 37.86 -7.26
CA ALA A 34 11.90 36.80 -8.16
C ALA A 34 13.02 36.10 -8.95
N ALA A 35 14.07 36.83 -9.34
CA ALA A 35 15.25 36.28 -10.03
C ALA A 35 16.05 35.30 -9.14
N SER A 36 16.14 35.56 -7.83
CA SER A 36 16.78 34.65 -6.87
C SER A 36 16.00 33.36 -6.68
N SER A 37 14.67 33.42 -6.82
CA SER A 37 13.80 32.24 -6.66
C SER A 37 13.89 31.32 -7.89
N THR A 38 13.84 31.88 -9.10
CA THR A 38 13.99 31.12 -10.35
C THR A 38 15.35 30.42 -10.46
N LEU A 39 16.41 31.08 -9.99
CA LEU A 39 17.77 30.52 -10.03
C LEU A 39 17.92 29.32 -9.07
N ARG A 40 17.24 29.35 -7.91
CA ARG A 40 17.18 28.22 -6.97
C ARG A 40 16.40 27.04 -7.52
N VAL A 41 15.26 27.26 -8.18
CA VAL A 41 14.51 26.20 -8.88
C VAL A 41 15.41 25.44 -9.86
N ARG A 42 16.16 26.15 -10.69
CA ARG A 42 17.11 25.52 -11.60
C ARG A 42 18.19 24.72 -10.88
N GLN A 43 18.81 25.27 -9.83
CA GLN A 43 19.85 24.55 -9.08
C GLN A 43 19.37 23.22 -8.48
N PHE A 44 18.13 23.18 -7.98
CA PHE A 44 17.53 21.95 -7.45
C PHE A 44 17.12 20.98 -8.55
N GLN A 45 16.56 21.48 -9.66
CA GLN A 45 16.28 20.64 -10.82
C GLN A 45 17.56 20.00 -11.35
N ASP A 46 18.63 20.78 -11.51
CA ASP A 46 19.94 20.26 -11.93
C ASP A 46 20.49 19.25 -10.91
N ALA A 47 20.19 19.41 -9.61
CA ALA A 47 20.61 18.45 -8.58
C ALA A 47 19.84 17.13 -8.68
N VAL A 48 18.52 17.19 -8.94
CA VAL A 48 17.69 16.01 -9.24
C VAL A 48 18.19 15.32 -10.50
N ASP A 49 18.46 16.07 -11.57
CA ASP A 49 18.91 15.52 -12.84
C ASP A 49 20.30 14.89 -12.72
N ARG A 50 21.22 15.52 -11.98
CA ARG A 50 22.52 14.92 -11.65
C ARG A 50 22.37 13.64 -10.82
N ALA A 51 21.52 13.63 -9.81
CA ALA A 51 21.27 12.43 -9.00
C ALA A 51 20.68 11.30 -9.86
N ASN A 52 19.73 11.63 -10.73
CA ASN A 52 19.15 10.70 -11.69
C ASN A 52 20.17 10.22 -12.73
N ALA A 53 21.09 11.06 -13.20
CA ALA A 53 22.11 10.66 -14.17
C ALA A 53 23.14 9.68 -13.60
N VAL A 54 23.45 9.80 -12.31
CA VAL A 54 24.43 8.92 -11.62
C VAL A 54 23.80 7.57 -11.26
N LEU A 55 22.50 7.53 -10.98
CA LEU A 55 21.83 6.30 -10.58
C LEU A 55 21.45 5.45 -11.80
N PRO A 56 21.96 4.20 -11.89
CA PRO A 56 21.52 3.28 -12.93
C PRO A 56 20.03 2.99 -12.75
N PRO A 57 19.30 2.71 -13.84
CA PRO A 57 17.91 2.27 -13.73
C PRO A 57 17.81 1.02 -12.85
N ARG A 58 16.84 1.00 -11.94
CA ARG A 58 16.63 -0.14 -11.05
C ARG A 58 16.17 -1.34 -11.87
N ASN A 59 16.95 -2.42 -11.86
CA ASN A 59 16.52 -3.67 -12.48
C ASN A 59 15.47 -4.33 -11.60
N THR A 60 14.21 -4.22 -12.01
CA THR A 60 13.07 -4.88 -11.36
C THR A 60 12.61 -6.11 -12.12
N ALA A 61 13.30 -6.50 -13.19
CA ALA A 61 12.91 -7.63 -14.01
C ALA A 61 12.95 -8.95 -13.22
N GLY A 62 11.86 -9.70 -13.26
CA GLY A 62 11.74 -10.98 -12.57
C GLY A 62 11.40 -10.85 -11.09
N LEU A 63 11.15 -9.64 -10.59
CA LEU A 63 10.67 -9.41 -9.23
C LEU A 63 9.30 -10.07 -9.04
N PHE A 64 8.42 -9.94 -10.03
CA PHE A 64 7.11 -10.61 -10.00
C PHE A 64 7.26 -12.13 -9.94
N LYS A 65 8.13 -12.67 -10.80
CA LYS A 65 8.43 -14.11 -10.81
C LYS A 65 8.95 -14.58 -9.45
N ALA A 66 9.97 -13.91 -8.90
CA ALA A 66 10.59 -14.30 -7.63
C ALA A 66 9.61 -14.23 -6.46
N ALA A 67 8.72 -13.24 -6.44
CA ALA A 67 7.80 -13.01 -5.34
C ALA A 67 6.53 -13.89 -5.42
N CYS A 68 6.07 -14.23 -6.62
CA CYS A 68 4.85 -15.01 -6.84
C CYS A 68 5.08 -16.50 -7.13
N SER A 69 6.33 -16.96 -7.32
CA SER A 69 6.62 -18.39 -7.40
C SER A 69 6.15 -19.10 -6.12
N THR A 70 5.44 -20.21 -6.32
CA THR A 70 4.61 -20.82 -5.27
C THR A 70 4.79 -22.34 -5.24
N ASP A 71 4.92 -22.86 -4.03
CA ASP A 71 4.76 -24.29 -3.74
C ASP A 71 3.34 -24.55 -3.24
N LEU A 72 2.61 -25.40 -3.96
CA LEU A 72 1.24 -25.77 -3.63
C LEU A 72 1.17 -27.29 -3.38
N LEU A 73 0.89 -27.68 -2.14
CA LEU A 73 0.73 -29.09 -1.76
C LEU A 73 -0.75 -29.39 -1.49
N PHE A 74 -1.30 -30.38 -2.18
CA PHE A 74 -2.63 -30.93 -1.89
C PHE A 74 -2.49 -32.15 -0.99
N LEU A 75 -3.02 -32.06 0.22
CA LEU A 75 -3.12 -33.16 1.18
C LEU A 75 -4.56 -33.68 1.14
N ILE A 76 -4.77 -34.91 0.71
CA ILE A 76 -6.09 -35.43 0.34
C ILE A 76 -6.37 -36.71 1.11
N ASP A 77 -7.50 -36.73 1.80
CA ASP A 77 -8.11 -37.94 2.33
C ASP A 77 -8.56 -38.85 1.15
N THR A 78 -8.07 -40.09 1.12
CA THR A 78 -8.38 -41.07 0.07
C THR A 78 -9.01 -42.35 0.62
N THR A 79 -9.66 -42.24 1.78
CA THR A 79 -10.36 -43.35 2.46
C THR A 79 -11.69 -43.65 1.80
N GLY A 80 -12.36 -44.74 2.19
CA GLY A 80 -13.62 -45.16 1.58
C GLY A 80 -14.75 -44.12 1.67
N SER A 81 -14.79 -43.31 2.73
CA SER A 81 -15.83 -42.27 2.94
C SER A 81 -15.75 -41.15 1.91
N MET A 82 -14.56 -40.92 1.33
CA MET A 82 -14.31 -39.92 0.29
C MET A 82 -14.83 -40.30 -1.10
N ALA A 83 -15.35 -41.52 -1.30
CA ALA A 83 -15.84 -42.00 -2.61
C ALA A 83 -16.85 -41.07 -3.33
N PRO A 84 -17.87 -40.48 -2.67
CA PRO A 84 -18.78 -39.55 -3.34
C PRO A 84 -18.14 -38.18 -3.65
N TYR A 85 -16.99 -37.85 -3.05
CA TYR A 85 -16.33 -36.55 -3.17
C TYR A 85 -15.10 -36.58 -4.06
N ILE A 86 -14.48 -37.75 -4.30
CA ILE A 86 -13.18 -37.86 -4.98
C ILE A 86 -13.17 -37.19 -6.37
N ASN A 87 -14.25 -37.32 -7.14
CA ASN A 87 -14.38 -36.67 -8.45
C ASN A 87 -14.45 -35.14 -8.31
N ALA A 88 -15.16 -34.63 -7.30
CA ALA A 88 -15.24 -33.19 -7.04
C ALA A 88 -13.87 -32.64 -6.60
N VAL A 89 -13.12 -33.40 -5.79
CA VAL A 89 -11.76 -33.06 -5.39
C VAL A 89 -10.83 -33.01 -6.61
N GLU A 90 -10.87 -34.01 -7.49
CA GLU A 90 -10.07 -34.04 -8.72
C GLU A 90 -10.32 -32.82 -9.61
N GLN A 91 -11.59 -32.46 -9.82
CA GLN A 91 -11.96 -31.26 -10.58
C GLN A 91 -11.50 -29.97 -9.90
N GLN A 92 -11.65 -29.88 -8.58
CA GLN A 92 -11.20 -28.74 -7.79
C GLN A 92 -9.69 -28.54 -7.92
N VAL A 93 -8.89 -29.60 -7.81
CA VAL A 93 -7.43 -29.54 -7.95
C VAL A 93 -7.04 -29.10 -9.36
N LYS A 94 -7.66 -29.70 -10.40
CA LYS A 94 -7.42 -29.35 -11.81
C LYS A 94 -7.69 -27.87 -12.10
N SER A 95 -8.85 -27.35 -11.69
CA SER A 95 -9.22 -25.95 -11.89
C SER A 95 -8.28 -25.02 -11.10
N THR A 96 -7.97 -25.34 -9.84
CA THR A 96 -7.08 -24.52 -9.01
C THR A 96 -5.69 -24.37 -9.65
N ILE A 97 -5.11 -25.46 -10.16
CA ILE A 97 -3.81 -25.42 -10.85
C ILE A 97 -3.88 -24.54 -12.10
N ALA A 98 -4.93 -24.69 -12.92
CA ALA A 98 -5.10 -23.91 -14.15
C ALA A 98 -5.28 -22.41 -13.87
N GLU A 99 -6.10 -22.06 -12.87
CA GLU A 99 -6.39 -20.68 -12.48
C GLU A 99 -5.18 -19.98 -11.87
N VAL A 100 -4.45 -20.64 -10.96
CA VAL A 100 -3.23 -20.09 -10.34
C VAL A 100 -2.16 -19.83 -11.40
N LYS A 101 -2.00 -20.73 -12.38
CA LYS A 101 -1.10 -20.49 -13.53
C LYS A 101 -1.52 -19.28 -14.37
N GLY A 102 -2.82 -19.17 -14.65
CA GLY A 102 -3.38 -18.07 -15.44
C GLY A 102 -3.22 -16.70 -14.77
N LEU A 103 -3.45 -16.62 -13.46
CA LEU A 103 -3.31 -15.40 -12.67
C LEU A 103 -1.92 -14.78 -12.74
N PHE A 104 -0.90 -15.62 -12.67
CA PHE A 104 0.48 -15.17 -12.64
C PHE A 104 1.09 -15.09 -14.05
N PHE A 105 0.23 -14.86 -15.07
CA PHE A 105 0.59 -14.63 -16.46
C PHE A 105 1.46 -15.73 -17.09
N ASN A 106 1.43 -16.96 -16.53
CA ASN A 106 2.36 -18.04 -16.86
C ASN A 106 3.85 -17.68 -16.71
N GLU A 107 4.19 -16.64 -15.94
CA GLU A 107 5.59 -16.20 -15.72
C GLU A 107 6.22 -16.83 -14.47
N THR A 108 5.41 -17.26 -13.50
CA THR A 108 5.87 -17.79 -12.20
C THR A 108 6.08 -19.29 -12.21
N ASP A 109 7.03 -19.76 -11.40
CA ASP A 109 7.22 -21.19 -11.19
C ASP A 109 6.20 -21.69 -10.16
N LEU A 110 5.14 -22.33 -10.64
CA LEU A 110 4.20 -23.08 -9.79
C LEU A 110 4.67 -24.53 -9.71
N ARG A 111 5.10 -24.96 -8.52
CA ARG A 111 5.38 -26.37 -8.25
C ARG A 111 4.24 -26.95 -7.45
N VAL A 112 3.74 -28.09 -7.88
CA VAL A 112 2.60 -28.76 -7.26
C VAL A 112 3.03 -30.11 -6.73
N ALA A 113 2.65 -30.40 -5.50
CA ALA A 113 2.78 -31.71 -4.86
C ALA A 113 1.38 -32.24 -4.53
N VAL A 114 1.21 -33.55 -4.55
CA VAL A 114 -0.06 -34.21 -4.20
C VAL A 114 0.25 -35.38 -3.28
N LEU A 115 -0.44 -35.40 -2.14
CA LEU A 115 -0.34 -36.42 -1.13
C LEU A 115 -1.72 -36.98 -0.85
N GLY A 116 -1.91 -38.27 -1.08
CA GLY A 116 -3.07 -39.03 -0.63
C GLY A 116 -2.72 -39.81 0.64
N TYR A 117 -3.55 -39.71 1.68
CA TYR A 117 -3.43 -40.55 2.88
C TYR A 117 -4.70 -41.37 3.10
N LYS A 118 -4.57 -42.46 3.86
CA LYS A 118 -5.62 -43.38 4.28
C LYS A 118 -5.42 -43.74 5.76
N ASP A 119 -6.18 -44.70 6.28
CA ASP A 119 -5.94 -45.25 7.61
C ASP A 119 -4.64 -46.09 7.66
N HIS A 120 -4.08 -46.30 8.85
CA HIS A 120 -2.87 -47.11 9.09
C HIS A 120 -3.00 -48.56 8.61
N GLY A 121 -4.22 -49.11 8.58
CA GLY A 121 -4.49 -50.47 8.11
C GLY A 121 -4.48 -50.65 6.60
N ASP A 122 -4.47 -49.56 5.85
CA ASP A 122 -4.62 -49.58 4.40
C ASP A 122 -3.28 -49.64 3.66
N SER A 123 -3.30 -50.20 2.45
CA SER A 123 -2.12 -50.31 1.60
C SER A 123 -2.41 -49.83 0.17
N PRO A 124 -1.65 -48.86 -0.35
CA PRO A 124 -0.72 -47.99 0.39
C PRO A 124 -1.46 -47.04 1.34
N ASN A 125 -0.93 -46.87 2.56
CA ASN A 125 -1.45 -45.92 3.57
C ASN A 125 -1.14 -44.46 3.16
N ILE A 126 0.09 -44.17 2.72
CA ILE A 126 0.48 -42.87 2.14
C ILE A 126 0.95 -43.04 0.71
N GLN A 127 0.44 -42.19 -0.17
CA GLN A 127 0.89 -42.03 -1.56
C GLN A 127 1.30 -40.58 -1.77
N PHE A 128 2.55 -40.36 -2.20
CA PHE A 128 3.08 -39.02 -2.32
C PHE A 128 3.79 -38.80 -3.66
N GLN A 129 3.36 -37.75 -4.36
CA GLN A 129 4.06 -37.13 -5.48
C GLN A 129 4.61 -35.80 -4.99
N ASP A 130 5.93 -35.74 -4.81
CA ASP A 130 6.64 -34.52 -4.40
C ASP A 130 6.58 -33.44 -5.51
N PHE A 131 6.98 -32.22 -5.15
CA PHE A 131 6.87 -31.01 -5.94
C PHE A 131 7.45 -31.16 -7.35
N THR A 132 6.61 -30.91 -8.35
CA THR A 132 6.98 -30.86 -9.77
C THR A 132 6.33 -29.66 -10.46
N THR A 133 6.98 -29.15 -11.49
CA THR A 133 6.41 -28.13 -12.39
C THR A 133 5.54 -28.75 -13.49
N SER A 134 5.62 -30.07 -13.67
CA SER A 134 4.86 -30.81 -14.68
C SER A 134 3.43 -31.05 -14.22
N VAL A 135 2.48 -30.35 -14.86
CA VAL A 135 1.05 -30.55 -14.62
C VAL A 135 0.64 -31.96 -15.03
N ASP A 136 1.17 -32.49 -16.13
CA ASP A 136 0.83 -33.84 -16.59
C ASP A 136 1.21 -34.93 -15.57
N GLN A 137 2.36 -34.78 -14.91
CA GLN A 137 2.76 -35.70 -13.83
C GLN A 137 1.78 -35.63 -12.66
N VAL A 138 1.40 -34.42 -12.25
CA VAL A 138 0.44 -34.18 -11.17
C VAL A 138 -0.93 -34.77 -11.51
N LEU A 139 -1.44 -34.51 -12.72
CA LEU A 139 -2.73 -35.04 -13.17
C LEU A 139 -2.71 -36.57 -13.31
N THR A 140 -1.61 -37.13 -13.81
CA THR A 140 -1.42 -38.58 -13.89
C THR A 140 -1.42 -39.23 -12.51
N PHE A 141 -0.81 -38.57 -11.51
CA PHE A 141 -0.82 -39.05 -10.14
C PHE A 141 -2.19 -38.91 -9.49
N LEU A 142 -2.87 -37.77 -9.67
CA LEU A 142 -4.23 -37.54 -9.16
C LEU A 142 -5.21 -38.61 -9.67
N ASN A 143 -5.17 -38.94 -10.96
CA ASN A 143 -6.04 -39.96 -11.54
C ASN A 143 -5.77 -41.39 -11.01
N LYS A 144 -4.66 -41.61 -10.29
CA LYS A 144 -4.36 -42.89 -9.62
C LYS A 144 -4.93 -42.96 -8.21
N LEU A 145 -5.28 -41.82 -7.60
CA LEU A 145 -5.88 -41.80 -6.28
C LEU A 145 -7.34 -42.25 -6.38
N TYR A 146 -7.72 -43.23 -5.57
CA TYR A 146 -9.10 -43.70 -5.46
C TYR A 146 -9.46 -43.95 -4.00
N ALA A 147 -10.67 -43.51 -3.64
CA ALA A 147 -11.27 -43.69 -2.33
C ALA A 147 -11.44 -45.19 -2.02
N SER A 148 -10.76 -45.68 -1.00
CA SER A 148 -10.83 -47.09 -0.58
C SER A 148 -10.21 -47.26 0.80
N GLY A 149 -10.48 -48.39 1.44
CA GLY A 149 -9.97 -48.65 2.77
C GLY A 149 -10.78 -47.96 3.86
N GLY A 150 -10.13 -47.72 4.98
CA GLY A 150 -10.68 -47.25 6.24
C GLY A 150 -10.78 -48.39 7.27
N GLY A 151 -11.23 -48.04 8.46
CA GLY A 151 -11.60 -49.03 9.46
C GLY A 151 -12.44 -48.41 10.55
N ASP A 152 -11.83 -47.56 11.36
CA ASP A 152 -12.53 -46.66 12.27
C ASP A 152 -12.85 -45.31 11.59
N ASP A 153 -13.53 -44.43 12.33
CA ASP A 153 -13.95 -43.13 11.82
C ASP A 153 -12.83 -42.07 11.78
N ALA A 154 -11.68 -42.35 12.39
CA ALA A 154 -10.52 -41.48 12.40
C ALA A 154 -9.44 -42.04 11.46
N GLU A 155 -8.68 -41.15 10.83
CA GLU A 155 -7.74 -41.49 9.75
C GLU A 155 -6.30 -41.05 10.07
N ASP A 156 -5.31 -41.53 9.30
CA ASP A 156 -3.88 -41.17 9.46
C ASP A 156 -3.55 -39.76 8.92
N VAL A 157 -4.28 -38.76 9.40
CA VAL A 157 -4.06 -37.35 9.07
C VAL A 157 -2.65 -36.91 9.49
N LEU A 158 -2.17 -37.39 10.65
CA LEU A 158 -0.88 -36.96 11.19
C LEU A 158 0.30 -37.53 10.40
N GLY A 159 0.24 -38.78 9.91
CA GLY A 159 1.22 -39.32 8.99
C GLY A 159 1.23 -38.58 7.65
N GLY A 160 0.05 -38.20 7.14
CA GLY A 160 -0.08 -37.32 5.98
C GLY A 160 0.59 -35.95 6.18
N ILE A 161 0.35 -35.30 7.32
CA ILE A 161 0.98 -34.01 7.66
C ILE A 161 2.50 -34.18 7.89
N GLN A 162 2.95 -35.25 8.54
CA GLN A 162 4.38 -35.52 8.73
C GLN A 162 5.10 -35.62 7.40
N THR A 163 4.52 -36.33 6.43
CA THR A 163 5.07 -36.41 5.08
C THR A 163 5.07 -35.04 4.40
N ALA A 164 4.01 -34.24 4.54
CA ALA A 164 3.95 -32.89 4.00
C ALA A 164 5.00 -31.94 4.61
N VAL A 165 5.30 -32.07 5.91
CA VAL A 165 6.37 -31.33 6.59
C VAL A 165 7.75 -31.65 5.98
N ASN A 166 7.96 -32.90 5.57
CA ASN A 166 9.22 -33.37 4.99
C ASN A 166 9.31 -33.19 3.46
N ALA A 167 8.30 -32.59 2.82
CA ALA A 167 8.29 -32.34 1.39
C ALA A 167 9.36 -31.31 0.96
N SER A 168 9.70 -31.30 -0.33
CA SER A 168 10.78 -30.47 -0.88
C SER A 168 10.40 -28.99 -1.09
N TRP A 169 9.96 -28.29 -0.04
CA TRP A 169 9.59 -26.86 -0.07
C TRP A 169 10.80 -25.99 -0.41
N THR A 170 10.75 -25.23 -1.51
CA THR A 170 11.84 -24.32 -1.93
C THR A 170 11.36 -22.92 -2.26
N GLN A 171 10.08 -22.72 -2.58
CA GLN A 171 9.56 -21.40 -2.96
C GLN A 171 9.27 -20.54 -1.75
N GLN A 172 9.21 -19.22 -1.99
CA GLN A 172 8.95 -18.21 -0.97
C GLN A 172 7.49 -18.23 -0.50
N THR A 173 6.55 -18.48 -1.41
CA THR A 173 5.14 -18.71 -1.07
C THR A 173 4.89 -20.21 -0.97
N ARG A 174 4.33 -20.66 0.16
CA ARG A 174 4.10 -22.07 0.46
C ARG A 174 2.69 -22.23 0.97
N CYS A 175 1.88 -23.01 0.25
CA CYS A 175 0.48 -23.25 0.57
C CYS A 175 0.23 -24.75 0.69
N LEU A 176 -0.42 -25.16 1.78
CA LEU A 176 -0.94 -26.51 1.98
C LEU A 176 -2.47 -26.46 1.94
N VAL A 177 -3.06 -27.18 0.99
CA VAL A 177 -4.50 -27.36 0.84
C VAL A 177 -4.86 -28.75 1.33
N HIS A 178 -5.49 -28.84 2.49
CA HIS A 178 -5.88 -30.10 3.12
C HIS A 178 -7.39 -30.35 2.91
N ILE A 179 -7.74 -31.49 2.33
CA ILE A 179 -9.11 -31.89 1.98
C ILE A 179 -9.45 -33.19 2.71
N ALA A 180 -10.46 -33.16 3.57
CA ALA A 180 -10.86 -34.31 4.37
C ALA A 180 -12.35 -34.30 4.77
N ASP A 181 -12.94 -35.48 4.92
CA ASP A 181 -14.27 -35.67 5.51
C ASP A 181 -14.23 -36.32 6.91
N ALA A 182 -13.09 -36.92 7.29
CA ALA A 182 -12.84 -37.52 8.59
C ALA A 182 -11.73 -36.80 9.40
N PRO A 183 -11.80 -36.80 10.75
CA PRO A 183 -10.76 -36.25 11.60
C PRO A 183 -9.55 -37.20 11.75
N GLY A 184 -8.41 -36.68 12.22
CA GLY A 184 -7.26 -37.52 12.58
C GLY A 184 -7.41 -38.19 13.93
N HIS A 185 -6.66 -39.29 14.15
CA HIS A 185 -6.61 -40.00 15.43
C HIS A 185 -6.22 -39.10 16.61
N GLY A 186 -6.83 -39.35 17.77
CA GLY A 186 -6.57 -38.65 19.02
C GLY A 186 -7.75 -37.83 19.49
N ARG A 187 -8.15 -38.04 20.76
CA ARG A 187 -9.31 -37.39 21.40
C ARG A 187 -9.22 -35.87 21.51
N ASP A 188 -8.09 -35.26 21.19
CA ASP A 188 -7.89 -33.83 21.08
C ASP A 188 -8.32 -33.26 19.71
N LEU A 189 -8.40 -34.12 18.68
CA LEU A 189 -8.79 -33.77 17.31
C LEU A 189 -10.26 -34.05 16.98
N HIS A 190 -10.97 -34.89 17.74
CA HIS A 190 -12.40 -35.16 17.53
C HIS A 190 -13.16 -35.47 18.84
N TYR A 191 -14.49 -35.60 18.74
CA TYR A 191 -15.37 -36.12 19.80
C TYR A 191 -16.18 -37.29 19.24
N LEU A 192 -15.49 -38.37 18.85
CA LEU A 192 -16.16 -39.58 18.42
C LEU A 192 -16.62 -40.35 19.67
N PRO A 193 -17.89 -40.80 19.73
CA PRO A 193 -18.38 -41.52 20.89
C PRO A 193 -17.66 -42.87 21.05
N HIS A 194 -17.23 -43.21 22.26
CA HIS A 194 -16.64 -44.51 22.56
C HIS A 194 -17.75 -45.46 23.05
N TYR A 195 -18.37 -46.20 22.14
CA TYR A 195 -19.43 -47.16 22.45
C TYR A 195 -19.06 -48.62 22.17
N GLY A 196 -17.78 -48.90 21.87
CA GLY A 196 -17.27 -50.24 21.60
C GLY A 196 -17.70 -50.79 20.23
N THR A 197 -17.96 -49.91 19.25
CA THR A 197 -18.32 -50.31 17.88
C THR A 197 -17.11 -50.25 16.95
N HIS A 198 -17.16 -50.94 15.81
CA HIS A 198 -16.12 -50.86 14.77
C HIS A 198 -15.92 -49.45 14.17
N ARG A 199 -16.69 -48.44 14.61
CA ARG A 199 -16.57 -47.03 14.21
C ARG A 199 -15.77 -46.17 15.19
N ASP A 200 -15.38 -46.71 16.33
CA ASP A 200 -14.66 -45.98 17.38
C ASP A 200 -13.18 -45.79 17.00
N ASP A 201 -12.60 -44.63 17.33
CA ASP A 201 -11.16 -44.37 17.14
C ASP A 201 -10.30 -45.41 17.87
N ARG A 202 -9.56 -46.22 17.10
CA ARG A 202 -8.66 -47.27 17.60
C ARG A 202 -7.44 -46.68 18.33
N TYR A 203 -7.10 -45.43 18.07
CA TYR A 203 -5.95 -44.71 18.61
C TYR A 203 -6.37 -43.42 19.33
N ILE A 204 -7.37 -43.55 20.21
CA ILE A 204 -8.03 -42.43 20.91
C ILE A 204 -7.13 -41.60 21.82
N GLU A 205 -6.07 -42.18 22.39
CA GLU A 205 -5.14 -41.41 23.23
C GLU A 205 -4.15 -40.65 22.33
N PRO A 206 -3.93 -39.34 22.55
CA PRO A 206 -2.99 -38.58 21.71
C PRO A 206 -1.59 -39.20 21.75
N GLY A 207 -1.01 -39.47 20.57
CA GLY A 207 0.27 -40.17 20.43
C GLY A 207 0.19 -41.70 20.53
N SER A 208 -1.00 -42.29 20.58
CA SER A 208 -1.17 -43.75 20.56
C SER A 208 -1.21 -44.36 19.16
N GLU A 209 -1.30 -43.54 18.11
CA GLU A 209 -1.24 -44.03 16.73
C GLU A 209 0.13 -44.66 16.42
N PRO A 210 0.24 -45.58 15.45
CA PRO A 210 1.42 -46.41 15.19
C PRO A 210 2.76 -45.68 15.04
N HIS A 211 2.78 -44.42 14.60
CA HIS A 211 4.00 -43.61 14.48
C HIS A 211 4.33 -42.79 15.75
N GLY A 212 3.43 -42.73 16.74
CA GLY A 212 3.62 -41.99 18.00
C GLY A 212 3.50 -40.46 17.88
N LEU A 213 2.81 -39.96 16.87
CA LEU A 213 2.68 -38.55 16.52
C LEU A 213 1.60 -37.85 17.32
N THR A 214 1.85 -36.56 17.53
CA THR A 214 0.86 -35.60 18.04
C THR A 214 0.82 -34.41 17.10
N TYR A 215 -0.33 -33.74 16.99
CA TYR A 215 -0.47 -32.63 16.07
C TYR A 215 0.38 -31.38 16.41
N PRO A 216 0.62 -30.98 17.68
CA PRO A 216 1.26 -29.68 17.95
C PRO A 216 2.68 -29.56 17.39
N PRO A 217 3.59 -30.57 17.49
CA PRO A 217 4.91 -30.50 16.85
C PRO A 217 4.86 -30.38 15.33
N LEU A 218 3.94 -31.09 14.68
CA LEU A 218 3.79 -31.11 13.22
C LEU A 218 3.30 -29.76 12.71
N ILE A 219 2.21 -29.23 13.28
CA ILE A 219 1.65 -27.94 12.90
C ILE A 219 2.64 -26.80 13.20
N ASN A 220 3.34 -26.84 14.33
CA ASN A 220 4.41 -25.86 14.62
C ASN A 220 5.54 -25.91 13.60
N THR A 221 5.83 -27.07 13.01
CA THR A 221 6.86 -27.18 11.97
C THR A 221 6.38 -26.53 10.67
N LEU A 222 5.11 -26.72 10.29
CA LEU A 222 4.51 -26.00 9.15
C LEU A 222 4.55 -24.47 9.36
N VAL A 223 4.24 -24.00 10.57
CA VAL A 223 4.36 -22.57 10.94
C VAL A 223 5.80 -22.07 10.77
N LYS A 224 6.81 -22.82 11.27
CA LYS A 224 8.24 -22.47 11.11
C LYS A 224 8.68 -22.47 9.64
N LEU A 225 8.10 -23.34 8.83
CA LEU A 225 8.31 -23.38 7.38
C LEU A 225 7.57 -22.26 6.63
N ASN A 226 6.83 -21.38 7.34
CA ASN A 226 6.02 -20.30 6.78
C ASN A 226 4.99 -20.82 5.75
N VAL A 227 4.30 -21.92 6.08
CA VAL A 227 3.28 -22.54 5.22
C VAL A 227 1.89 -22.02 5.57
N ASP A 228 1.21 -21.40 4.61
CA ASP A 228 -0.21 -21.07 4.72
C ASP A 228 -1.07 -22.33 4.64
N TYR A 229 -2.04 -22.45 5.55
CA TYR A 229 -2.87 -23.64 5.69
C TYR A 229 -4.31 -23.36 5.30
N ILE A 230 -4.79 -24.07 4.28
CA ILE A 230 -6.17 -24.00 3.81
C ILE A 230 -6.82 -25.37 4.06
N PHE A 231 -7.80 -25.41 4.95
CA PHE A 231 -8.55 -26.63 5.26
C PHE A 231 -9.89 -26.63 4.53
N LEU A 232 -10.07 -27.52 3.56
CA LEU A 232 -11.32 -27.76 2.85
C LEU A 232 -12.10 -28.88 3.55
N SER A 233 -12.96 -28.49 4.47
CA SER A 233 -13.84 -29.38 5.20
C SER A 233 -15.04 -29.82 4.35
N ILE A 234 -15.40 -31.09 4.45
CA ILE A 234 -16.60 -31.66 3.81
C ILE A 234 -17.73 -31.87 4.84
N HIS A 235 -17.38 -32.26 6.07
CA HIS A 235 -18.33 -32.55 7.14
C HIS A 235 -17.86 -31.93 8.45
N THR A 236 -18.81 -31.56 9.31
CA THR A 236 -18.59 -31.07 10.69
C THR A 236 -17.82 -32.02 11.63
N ARG A 237 -17.45 -33.23 11.19
CA ARG A 237 -16.66 -34.18 12.00
C ARG A 237 -15.25 -33.66 12.25
N THR A 238 -14.74 -32.84 11.34
CA THR A 238 -13.40 -32.25 11.36
C THR A 238 -13.33 -30.91 12.11
N ASP A 239 -14.47 -30.36 12.57
CA ASP A 239 -14.55 -29.04 13.19
C ASP A 239 -13.56 -28.85 14.35
N ARG A 240 -13.40 -29.89 15.18
CA ARG A 240 -12.48 -29.85 16.33
C ARG A 240 -11.02 -29.89 15.88
N MET A 241 -10.69 -30.69 14.87
CA MET A 241 -9.37 -30.75 14.26
C MET A 241 -9.02 -29.39 13.65
N ALA A 242 -9.94 -28.78 12.90
CA ALA A 242 -9.76 -27.44 12.34
C ALA A 242 -9.48 -26.40 13.43
N LEU A 243 -10.27 -26.40 14.52
CA LEU A 243 -10.01 -25.54 15.68
C LEU A 243 -8.64 -25.79 16.32
N ALA A 244 -8.26 -27.06 16.49
CA ALA A 244 -6.99 -27.45 17.10
C ALA A 244 -5.80 -26.90 16.30
N PHE A 245 -5.84 -27.03 14.98
CA PHE A 245 -4.80 -26.50 14.09
C PHE A 245 -4.82 -24.97 14.04
N ALA A 246 -6.00 -24.37 13.94
CA ALA A 246 -6.18 -22.91 13.96
C ALA A 246 -5.60 -22.28 15.23
N ASN A 247 -5.74 -22.93 16.38
CA ASN A 247 -5.19 -22.45 17.65
C ASN A 247 -3.66 -22.43 17.67
N VAL A 248 -3.00 -23.41 17.04
CA VAL A 248 -1.53 -23.41 16.91
C VAL A 248 -1.08 -22.26 16.02
N TYR A 249 -1.75 -22.05 14.88
CA TYR A 249 -1.50 -20.92 13.99
C TYR A 249 -1.74 -19.57 14.69
N ALA A 250 -2.86 -19.41 15.39
CA ALA A 250 -3.20 -18.19 16.12
C ALA A 250 -2.22 -17.90 17.27
N ALA A 251 -1.72 -18.94 17.95
CA ALA A 251 -0.68 -18.80 18.97
C ALA A 251 0.66 -18.29 18.39
N ALA A 252 0.93 -18.58 17.11
CA ALA A 252 2.03 -18.01 16.33
C ALA A 252 1.71 -16.65 15.68
N GLY A 253 0.56 -16.05 15.99
CA GLY A 253 0.12 -14.74 15.51
C GLY A 253 -0.57 -14.75 14.14
N ALA A 254 -0.80 -15.91 13.53
CA ALA A 254 -1.43 -15.99 12.21
C ALA A 254 -2.88 -15.50 12.19
N ASP A 255 -3.35 -15.02 11.03
CA ASP A 255 -4.78 -14.76 10.77
C ASP A 255 -5.49 -16.10 10.58
N ALA A 256 -6.06 -16.62 11.68
CA ALA A 256 -6.77 -17.89 11.73
C ALA A 256 -8.29 -17.67 11.64
N ARG A 257 -8.92 -18.20 10.58
CA ARG A 257 -10.35 -18.10 10.30
C ARG A 257 -10.97 -19.50 10.20
N LEU A 258 -12.02 -19.75 10.97
CA LEU A 258 -12.83 -20.97 10.92
C LEU A 258 -14.14 -20.71 10.16
N LEU A 259 -14.82 -21.78 9.77
CA LEU A 259 -16.17 -21.68 9.23
C LEU A 259 -17.12 -21.07 10.28
N PRO A 260 -18.05 -20.18 9.89
CA PRO A 260 -19.04 -19.63 10.82
C PRO A 260 -19.88 -20.71 11.52
N ASP A 261 -20.14 -21.82 10.81
CA ASP A 261 -20.92 -22.95 11.31
C ASP A 261 -20.05 -24.01 12.03
N ASN A 262 -18.74 -23.78 12.19
CA ASN A 262 -17.87 -24.68 12.93
C ASN A 262 -18.36 -24.80 14.37
N LYS A 263 -18.73 -26.02 14.79
CA LYS A 263 -19.35 -26.29 16.10
C LYS A 263 -18.52 -25.82 17.29
N TYR A 264 -17.20 -25.73 17.13
CA TYR A 264 -16.27 -25.34 18.19
C TYR A 264 -15.66 -23.94 17.96
N GLY A 265 -15.96 -23.28 16.84
CA GLY A 265 -15.38 -21.99 16.44
C GLY A 265 -15.97 -20.74 17.12
N GLY A 266 -16.79 -20.89 18.16
CA GLY A 266 -17.48 -19.78 18.83
C GLY A 266 -16.56 -18.62 19.29
N PRO A 267 -17.11 -17.40 19.47
CA PRO A 267 -16.34 -16.21 19.81
C PRO A 267 -15.56 -16.40 21.13
N GLY A 268 -14.23 -16.28 21.06
CA GLY A 268 -13.31 -16.43 22.20
C GLY A 268 -12.53 -17.75 22.25
N ASN A 269 -12.83 -18.72 21.37
CA ASN A 269 -12.12 -20.01 21.36
C ASN A 269 -10.77 -19.97 20.63
N ILE A 270 -10.60 -19.05 19.69
CA ILE A 270 -9.29 -18.69 19.15
C ILE A 270 -8.71 -17.61 20.07
N LYS A 271 -7.58 -17.89 20.72
CA LYS A 271 -6.89 -16.92 21.60
C LYS A 271 -5.79 -16.20 20.81
N PRO A 272 -6.05 -15.02 20.20
CA PRO A 272 -5.02 -14.27 19.52
C PRO A 272 -4.01 -13.72 20.54
N ARG A 273 -2.72 -13.78 20.19
CA ARG A 273 -1.68 -13.07 20.94
C ARG A 273 -1.68 -11.60 20.51
N ARG A 274 -1.78 -10.65 21.46
CA ARG A 274 -1.56 -9.22 21.19
C ARG A 274 -0.06 -8.95 21.10
N SER A 275 0.47 -8.89 19.88
CA SER A 275 1.62 -8.08 19.42
C SER A 275 2.30 -8.77 18.24
N GLY A 276 2.30 -8.10 17.08
CA GLY A 276 3.02 -8.52 15.87
C GLY A 276 2.07 -8.76 14.69
N ILE A 277 2.30 -8.07 13.58
CA ILE A 277 1.70 -8.39 12.28
C ILE A 277 2.36 -9.70 11.83
N SER A 278 1.79 -10.85 12.18
CA SER A 278 2.25 -12.14 11.66
C SER A 278 1.55 -12.45 10.33
N SER A 279 2.34 -12.94 9.39
CA SER A 279 2.02 -13.04 7.96
C SER A 279 1.27 -14.30 7.56
N LEU A 280 1.28 -15.30 8.43
CA LEU A 280 0.70 -16.62 8.18
C LEU A 280 -0.82 -16.59 8.23
N THR A 281 -1.44 -17.52 7.51
CA THR A 281 -2.88 -17.73 7.53
C THR A 281 -3.26 -19.18 7.79
N PHE A 282 -4.35 -19.34 8.53
CA PHE A 282 -5.10 -20.59 8.59
C PHE A 282 -6.54 -20.26 8.17
N THR A 283 -7.09 -20.94 7.17
CA THR A 283 -8.48 -20.69 6.75
C THR A 283 -9.22 -22.00 6.52
N GLU A 284 -10.34 -22.17 7.20
CA GLU A 284 -11.30 -23.25 6.97
C GLU A 284 -12.36 -22.82 5.95
N LEU A 285 -12.62 -23.69 4.96
CA LEU A 285 -13.64 -23.51 3.93
C LEU A 285 -14.41 -24.82 3.70
N LEU A 286 -15.61 -24.72 3.11
CA LEU A 286 -16.34 -25.90 2.64
C LEU A 286 -15.86 -26.29 1.23
N LEU A 287 -15.75 -27.59 0.95
CA LEU A 287 -15.48 -28.09 -0.40
C LEU A 287 -16.56 -27.62 -1.38
N GLY A 288 -16.18 -27.19 -2.58
CA GLY A 288 -17.10 -26.69 -3.61
C GLY A 288 -17.61 -25.25 -3.40
N LYS A 289 -17.09 -24.51 -2.42
CA LYS A 289 -17.19 -23.03 -2.40
C LYS A 289 -16.60 -22.46 -3.70
N GLN A 290 -17.04 -21.25 -4.09
CA GLN A 290 -16.64 -20.62 -5.36
C GLN A 290 -15.11 -20.64 -5.53
N TYR A 291 -14.64 -21.17 -6.67
CA TYR A 291 -13.22 -21.31 -7.05
C TYR A 291 -12.40 -20.03 -6.82
N SER A 292 -13.02 -18.87 -7.10
CA SER A 292 -12.47 -17.54 -6.84
C SER A 292 -12.01 -17.31 -5.39
N THR A 293 -12.59 -18.01 -4.42
CA THR A 293 -12.20 -17.88 -3.00
C THR A 293 -10.84 -18.52 -2.76
N LEU A 294 -10.64 -19.76 -3.22
CA LEU A 294 -9.37 -20.47 -3.07
C LEU A 294 -8.24 -19.73 -3.82
N GLN A 295 -8.57 -19.26 -5.02
CA GLN A 295 -7.73 -18.37 -5.81
C GLN A 295 -7.31 -17.12 -5.03
N SER A 296 -8.27 -16.40 -4.44
CA SER A 296 -8.00 -15.19 -3.65
C SER A 296 -7.12 -15.46 -2.43
N LEU A 297 -7.23 -16.65 -1.82
CA LEU A 297 -6.41 -17.03 -0.66
C LEU A 297 -4.95 -17.27 -1.06
N ILE A 298 -4.72 -17.98 -2.17
CA ILE A 298 -3.38 -18.22 -2.70
C ILE A 298 -2.74 -16.88 -3.12
N VAL A 299 -3.51 -16.01 -3.78
CA VAL A 299 -3.07 -14.65 -4.12
C VAL A 299 -2.77 -13.81 -2.87
N ARG A 300 -3.61 -13.93 -1.83
CA ARG A 300 -3.37 -13.24 -0.56
C ARG A 300 -2.09 -13.75 0.11
N ALA A 301 -1.85 -15.06 0.07
CA ALA A 301 -0.61 -15.67 0.55
C ALA A 301 0.61 -15.15 -0.22
N THR A 302 0.53 -15.08 -1.55
CA THR A 302 1.62 -14.50 -2.36
C THR A 302 1.85 -13.04 -2.03
N SER A 303 0.83 -12.18 -2.12
CA SER A 303 0.92 -10.73 -1.81
C SER A 303 1.47 -10.45 -0.42
N LYS A 304 1.12 -11.28 0.58
CA LYS A 304 1.70 -11.20 1.93
C LYS A 304 3.18 -11.54 1.92
N SER A 305 3.58 -12.62 1.26
CA SER A 305 5.00 -13.00 1.13
C SER A 305 5.85 -11.86 0.55
N ILE A 306 5.31 -11.13 -0.44
CA ILE A 306 5.95 -9.93 -1.04
C ILE A 306 6.10 -8.79 -0.05
N SER A 307 5.07 -8.55 0.77
CA SER A 307 5.08 -7.47 1.76
C SER A 307 6.09 -7.71 2.90
N ASN A 308 6.41 -8.98 3.21
CA ASN A 308 7.36 -9.36 4.28
C ASN A 308 8.78 -9.54 3.77
N THR A 309 8.97 -9.87 2.49
CA THR A 309 10.26 -9.66 1.86
C THR A 309 10.50 -8.16 1.87
N SER A 310 11.34 -7.71 2.80
CA SER A 310 12.06 -6.46 2.67
C SER A 310 12.51 -6.39 1.21
N ILE A 311 11.89 -5.52 0.40
CA ILE A 311 12.37 -5.26 -0.96
C ILE A 311 13.87 -5.08 -0.79
N PRO A 312 14.73 -5.90 -1.43
CA PRO A 312 16.15 -5.92 -1.11
C PRO A 312 16.69 -4.49 -1.14
N LYS A 313 17.10 -3.99 0.04
CA LYS A 313 18.00 -2.85 0.11
C LYS A 313 19.29 -3.33 -0.54
N SER A 314 19.46 -2.97 -1.80
CA SER A 314 20.61 -3.29 -2.67
C SER A 314 20.80 -4.77 -3.00
N LEU A 315 20.79 -5.09 -4.30
CA LEU A 315 21.63 -6.18 -4.79
C LEU A 315 23.08 -5.68 -4.63
N GLY A 316 23.77 -6.10 -3.56
CA GLY A 316 25.20 -5.79 -3.38
C GLY A 316 25.65 -5.43 -1.97
N SER A 317 25.27 -6.18 -0.93
CA SER A 317 26.11 -6.37 0.27
C SER A 317 25.54 -7.50 1.15
N PRO A 318 26.39 -8.24 1.90
CA PRO A 318 25.91 -9.28 2.80
C PRO A 318 25.11 -8.65 3.94
N LEU A 319 23.96 -9.25 4.23
CA LEU A 319 23.03 -8.90 5.29
C LEU A 319 23.69 -9.11 6.66
N ASN A 320 23.90 -8.03 7.42
CA ASN A 320 23.88 -8.13 8.87
C ASN A 320 22.42 -7.98 9.33
N PRO A 321 21.92 -8.85 10.23
CA PRO A 321 20.61 -8.67 10.83
C PRO A 321 20.59 -7.33 11.58
N ILE A 322 19.58 -6.52 11.29
CA ILE A 322 19.30 -5.31 12.06
C ILE A 322 18.75 -5.80 13.40
N ASN A 323 19.54 -5.65 14.47
CA ASN A 323 19.01 -5.74 15.83
C ASN A 323 17.92 -4.67 15.96
N GLU A 324 16.69 -5.09 16.27
CA GLU A 324 15.58 -4.21 16.68
C GLU A 324 15.78 -3.67 18.11
N ASP A 325 17.01 -3.31 18.47
CA ASP A 325 17.39 -2.79 19.80
C ASP A 325 17.69 -1.28 19.76
N GLU A 326 17.17 -0.54 18.78
CA GLU A 326 17.20 0.93 18.83
C GLU A 326 15.99 1.43 19.63
N GLU A 327 16.25 2.04 20.79
CA GLU A 327 15.27 2.64 21.71
C GLU A 327 14.09 3.27 20.96
N GLU A 328 12.88 2.75 21.20
CA GLU A 328 11.65 3.33 20.65
C GLU A 328 11.54 4.78 21.15
N ALA A 329 11.76 5.73 20.24
CA ALA A 329 11.51 7.14 20.54
C ALA A 329 10.06 7.29 21.06
N PRO A 330 9.86 7.94 22.22
CA PRO A 330 8.55 8.02 22.84
C PRO A 330 7.56 8.74 21.91
N LEU A 331 6.41 8.11 21.69
CA LEU A 331 5.31 8.65 20.90
C LEU A 331 4.36 9.48 21.78
N GLU A 332 3.79 10.53 21.19
CA GLU A 332 2.74 11.33 21.81
C GLU A 332 1.48 10.46 22.00
N THR A 333 1.01 10.34 23.23
CA THR A 333 -0.18 9.54 23.58
C THR A 333 -1.37 10.40 24.00
N ASP A 334 -1.13 11.67 24.30
CA ASP A 334 -2.15 12.61 24.73
C ASP A 334 -3.01 13.12 23.56
N VAL A 335 -4.24 13.51 23.88
CA VAL A 335 -5.14 14.14 22.91
C VAL A 335 -4.54 15.47 22.45
N PRO A 336 -4.48 15.76 21.12
CA PRO A 336 -3.83 16.95 20.59
C PRO A 336 -4.40 18.27 21.14
N GLN A 337 -3.55 19.10 21.75
CA GLN A 337 -3.94 20.38 22.35
C GLN A 337 -3.60 21.57 21.44
N TRP A 338 -4.16 21.57 20.23
CA TRP A 338 -3.83 22.51 19.15
C TRP A 338 -3.83 24.00 19.54
N ASP A 339 -4.75 24.39 20.41
CA ASP A 339 -5.01 25.81 20.74
C ASP A 339 -4.37 26.22 22.09
N LYS A 340 -3.65 25.32 22.75
CA LYS A 340 -2.92 25.63 23.98
C LYS A 340 -1.59 26.34 23.64
N PRO A 341 -1.35 27.56 24.17
CA PRO A 341 -0.10 28.27 23.95
C PRO A 341 1.11 27.42 24.38
N GLY A 342 2.13 27.34 23.51
CA GLY A 342 3.36 26.60 23.77
C GLY A 342 3.26 25.07 23.63
N TRP A 343 2.11 24.52 23.24
CA TRP A 343 1.99 23.07 22.98
C TRP A 343 2.75 22.63 21.72
N LEU A 344 2.67 23.43 20.64
CA LEU A 344 3.63 23.36 19.54
C LEU A 344 4.91 24.06 19.98
N ASP A 345 5.84 23.29 20.54
CA ASP A 345 7.00 23.74 21.31
C ASP A 345 8.23 24.10 20.47
N ASN A 346 8.22 23.77 19.17
CA ASN A 346 9.30 24.09 18.25
C ASN A 346 8.84 25.06 17.15
N THR A 347 9.66 26.06 16.83
CA THR A 347 9.41 26.99 15.72
C THR A 347 10.56 26.96 14.71
N TRP A 348 10.22 26.86 13.43
CA TRP A 348 11.15 26.76 12.31
C TRP A 348 10.85 27.84 11.29
N GLU A 349 11.87 28.56 10.85
CA GLU A 349 11.82 29.32 9.61
C GLU A 349 12.46 28.45 8.53
N ALA A 350 11.64 28.00 7.59
CA ALA A 350 12.04 27.05 6.58
C ALA A 350 11.73 27.57 5.18
N GLU A 351 12.66 27.36 4.27
CA GLU A 351 12.39 27.43 2.84
C GLU A 351 11.87 26.06 2.40
N GLY A 352 10.60 26.01 1.99
CA GLY A 352 9.93 24.82 1.50
C GLY A 352 9.91 24.78 -0.02
N VAL A 353 9.95 23.57 -0.58
CA VAL A 353 9.65 23.31 -1.99
C VAL A 353 8.22 22.78 -2.06
N CYS A 354 7.44 23.21 -3.05
CA CYS A 354 6.12 22.63 -3.33
C CYS A 354 5.87 22.58 -4.85
N PRO A 355 4.99 21.70 -5.33
CA PRO A 355 4.54 21.75 -6.72
C PRO A 355 3.97 23.13 -7.05
N GLU A 356 4.32 23.66 -8.22
CA GLU A 356 3.78 24.92 -8.71
C GLU A 356 2.27 24.78 -8.91
N VAL A 357 1.52 25.85 -8.65
CA VAL A 357 0.07 25.88 -8.92
C VAL A 357 -0.12 25.87 -10.44
N MET A 358 -0.22 24.68 -11.02
CA MET A 358 -0.49 24.50 -12.43
C MET A 358 -1.93 24.90 -12.71
N VAL A 359 -2.16 25.78 -13.69
CA VAL A 359 -3.48 25.92 -14.30
C VAL A 359 -3.76 24.61 -15.02
N TYR A 360 -4.62 23.78 -14.44
CA TYR A 360 -5.01 22.52 -15.05
C TYR A 360 -5.79 22.80 -16.33
N SER A 361 -5.12 22.62 -17.47
CA SER A 361 -5.72 22.61 -18.80
C SER A 361 -6.00 21.17 -19.23
N ALA A 362 -6.68 21.00 -20.35
CA ALA A 362 -6.90 19.67 -20.95
C ALA A 362 -5.59 18.90 -21.23
N HIS A 363 -4.43 19.58 -21.28
CA HIS A 363 -3.14 18.98 -21.59
C HIS A 363 -2.27 18.71 -20.37
N THR A 364 -2.60 19.26 -19.19
CA THR A 364 -1.71 19.19 -18.01
C THR A 364 -1.30 17.77 -17.64
N LEU A 365 -2.25 16.82 -17.59
CA LEU A 365 -1.89 15.43 -17.30
C LEU A 365 -0.99 14.82 -18.39
N ALA A 366 -1.27 15.10 -19.67
CA ALA A 366 -0.46 14.61 -20.79
C ALA A 366 0.98 15.15 -20.71
N ASP A 367 1.13 16.43 -20.40
CA ASP A 367 2.44 17.07 -20.24
C ASP A 367 3.21 16.45 -19.07
N MET A 368 2.57 16.26 -17.90
CA MET A 368 3.18 15.63 -16.74
C MET A 368 3.55 14.16 -17.00
N MET A 369 2.75 13.44 -17.79
CA MET A 369 3.06 12.08 -18.24
C MET A 369 4.20 12.04 -19.27
N PHE A 370 4.48 13.13 -19.98
CA PHE A 370 5.56 13.19 -20.96
C PHE A 370 6.95 13.32 -20.30
N SER A 371 7.11 14.20 -19.31
CA SER A 371 8.39 14.42 -18.62
C SER A 371 8.21 14.81 -17.16
N ASN A 372 9.13 14.37 -16.30
CA ASN A 372 9.19 14.83 -14.91
C ASN A 372 9.44 16.34 -14.81
N GLU A 373 10.13 16.94 -15.77
CA GLU A 373 10.39 18.39 -15.83
C GLU A 373 9.10 19.22 -16.00
N ASN A 374 8.05 18.60 -16.56
CA ASN A 374 6.75 19.25 -16.71
C ASN A 374 5.97 19.30 -15.38
N ILE A 375 6.46 18.62 -14.34
CA ILE A 375 5.94 18.70 -12.98
C ILE A 375 6.76 19.77 -12.24
N ARG A 376 6.36 21.03 -12.46
CA ARG A 376 7.10 22.19 -11.97
C ARG A 376 7.00 22.33 -10.46
N MET A 377 8.09 22.80 -9.85
CA MET A 377 8.21 23.06 -8.43
C MET A 377 8.46 24.56 -8.20
N SER A 378 7.95 25.08 -7.08
CA SER A 378 8.11 26.45 -6.62
C SER A 378 8.64 26.47 -5.19
N PHE A 379 9.27 27.58 -4.81
CA PHE A 379 9.77 27.80 -3.46
C PHE A 379 8.82 28.69 -2.69
N MET A 380 8.66 28.39 -1.42
CA MET A 380 7.97 29.26 -0.49
C MET A 380 8.75 29.34 0.82
N GLN A 381 8.67 30.50 1.47
CA GLN A 381 9.14 30.64 2.84
C GLN A 381 7.97 30.41 3.78
N LEU A 382 8.19 29.59 4.79
CA LEU A 382 7.19 29.22 5.79
C LEU A 382 7.80 29.33 7.17
N THR A 383 7.04 29.91 8.09
CA THR A 383 7.27 29.77 9.52
C THR A 383 6.35 28.66 10.04
N LEU A 384 6.92 27.59 10.58
CA LEU A 384 6.22 26.42 11.08
C LEU A 384 6.36 26.31 12.60
N HIS A 385 5.24 26.12 13.28
CA HIS A 385 5.20 25.69 14.67
C HIS A 385 4.92 24.18 14.69
N THR A 386 5.76 23.41 15.35
CA THR A 386 5.74 21.93 15.33
C THR A 386 5.81 21.38 16.73
N ARG A 387 5.28 20.17 16.91
CA ARG A 387 5.45 19.38 18.12
C ARG A 387 6.77 18.60 18.06
N SER A 388 7.58 18.70 19.12
CA SER A 388 8.85 17.98 19.25
C SER A 388 8.66 16.45 19.31
N THR A 389 7.65 16.00 20.06
CA THR A 389 7.30 14.58 20.18
C THR A 389 6.44 14.14 18.99
N PRO A 390 6.86 13.12 18.21
CA PRO A 390 6.05 12.59 17.12
C PRO A 390 4.85 11.81 17.67
N PHE A 391 3.72 11.86 16.96
CA PHE A 391 2.52 11.09 17.32
C PHE A 391 2.42 9.75 16.60
N ASN A 392 3.22 9.55 15.55
CA ASN A 392 3.27 8.30 14.81
C ASN A 392 4.66 8.06 14.21
N LYS A 393 5.03 6.80 14.04
CA LYS A 393 6.27 6.33 13.40
C LYS A 393 5.90 5.24 12.40
N GLY A 394 6.12 5.50 11.13
CA GLY A 394 6.06 4.50 10.06
C GLY A 394 7.41 3.84 9.82
N ALA A 395 7.48 2.95 8.83
CA ALA A 395 8.71 2.20 8.50
C ALA A 395 9.91 3.10 8.11
N MET A 396 9.65 4.30 7.57
CA MET A 396 10.68 5.17 7.02
C MET A 396 10.69 6.59 7.61
N ARG A 397 9.59 7.02 8.25
CA ARG A 397 9.36 8.41 8.65
C ARG A 397 8.62 8.50 9.98
N THR A 398 8.90 9.53 10.76
CA THR A 398 8.05 9.97 11.88
C THR A 398 7.08 11.06 11.41
N ALA A 399 5.97 11.20 12.13
CA ALA A 399 4.95 12.22 11.90
C ALA A 399 4.73 13.03 13.19
N SER A 400 4.80 14.36 13.07
CA SER A 400 4.59 15.30 14.18
C SER A 400 3.54 16.33 13.83
N TYR A 401 2.79 16.81 14.83
CA TYR A 401 1.78 17.87 14.64
C TYR A 401 2.43 19.20 14.27
N ALA A 402 1.81 19.96 13.37
CA ALA A 402 2.32 21.25 12.95
C ALA A 402 1.22 22.27 12.59
N ARG A 403 1.55 23.55 12.64
CA ARG A 403 0.77 24.68 12.11
C ARG A 403 1.72 25.68 11.43
N THR A 404 1.24 26.42 10.45
CA THR A 404 1.99 27.58 9.94
C THR A 404 1.71 28.79 10.84
N ALA A 405 2.63 29.75 10.93
CA ALA A 405 2.39 31.00 11.66
C ALA A 405 1.23 31.83 11.07
N SER A 406 0.96 31.63 9.78
CA SER A 406 -0.03 32.37 9.00
C SER A 406 -1.41 31.71 8.95
N SER A 407 -1.60 30.52 9.53
CA SER A 407 -2.87 29.79 9.45
C SER A 407 -3.13 28.91 10.66
N SER A 408 -4.41 28.84 11.06
CA SER A 408 -4.89 27.87 12.04
C SER A 408 -5.07 26.45 11.48
N THR A 409 -4.84 26.26 10.16
CA THR A 409 -4.90 24.95 9.50
C THR A 409 -3.91 23.99 10.16
N ARG A 410 -4.38 22.77 10.43
CA ARG A 410 -3.61 21.70 11.06
C ARG A 410 -2.80 20.97 10.00
N PHE A 411 -1.50 20.84 10.21
CA PHE A 411 -0.55 20.19 9.33
C PHE A 411 0.17 19.05 10.06
N VAL A 412 0.89 18.23 9.31
CA VAL A 412 1.76 17.17 9.83
C VAL A 412 3.15 17.33 9.22
N THR A 413 4.19 17.46 10.01
CA THR A 413 5.55 17.35 9.47
C THR A 413 5.98 15.89 9.46
N LYS A 414 6.51 15.41 8.32
CA LYS A 414 7.12 14.10 8.19
C LYS A 414 8.63 14.22 8.08
N SER A 415 9.36 13.43 8.88
CA SER A 415 10.82 13.44 8.89
C SER A 415 11.34 12.02 8.71
N PHE A 416 12.36 11.81 7.88
CA PHE A 416 12.94 10.48 7.68
C PHE A 416 13.68 10.00 8.94
N LEU A 417 13.60 8.70 9.22
CA LEU A 417 14.28 8.08 10.37
C LEU A 417 15.81 8.09 10.19
N ASN A 418 16.29 7.91 8.97
CA ASN A 418 17.71 7.91 8.63
C ASN A 418 18.05 9.06 7.69
N ASN A 419 19.23 9.68 7.85
CA ASN A 419 19.77 10.72 6.97
C ASN A 419 20.14 10.22 5.55
N SER A 420 19.71 9.02 5.14
CA SER A 420 20.06 8.43 3.85
C SER A 420 19.30 9.02 2.66
N ARG A 421 18.15 9.68 2.89
CA ARG A 421 17.36 10.32 1.83
C ARG A 421 17.59 11.83 1.80
N SER A 422 18.12 12.29 0.68
CA SER A 422 18.37 13.70 0.39
C SER A 422 17.11 14.43 -0.11
N ILE A 423 17.16 15.75 -0.14
CA ILE A 423 16.09 16.62 -0.64
C ILE A 423 15.61 16.28 -2.06
N VAL A 424 16.46 15.73 -2.92
CA VAL A 424 16.05 15.28 -4.26
C VAL A 424 15.04 14.12 -4.22
N HIS A 425 15.10 13.23 -3.22
CA HIS A 425 14.10 12.18 -3.03
C HIS A 425 12.75 12.76 -2.61
N MET A 426 12.76 13.82 -1.79
CA MET A 426 11.53 14.51 -1.40
C MET A 426 10.87 15.21 -2.58
N ILE A 427 11.67 15.87 -3.44
CA ILE A 427 11.15 16.50 -4.64
C ILE A 427 10.46 15.47 -5.54
N GLU A 428 11.07 14.31 -5.75
CA GLU A 428 10.48 13.25 -6.56
C GLU A 428 9.20 12.66 -5.94
N ASP A 429 9.16 12.48 -4.60
CA ASP A 429 7.94 12.11 -3.87
C ASP A 429 6.81 13.16 -4.10
N MET A 430 7.13 14.45 -4.07
CA MET A 430 6.16 15.52 -4.34
C MET A 430 5.68 15.54 -5.79
N GLN A 431 6.58 15.31 -6.75
CA GLN A 431 6.23 15.19 -8.16
C GLN A 431 5.27 14.01 -8.38
N THR A 432 5.52 12.88 -7.71
CA THR A 432 4.65 11.71 -7.71
C THR A 432 3.24 12.07 -7.21
N GLN A 433 3.15 12.75 -6.06
CA GLN A 433 1.85 13.20 -5.52
C GLN A 433 1.12 14.17 -6.46
N ALA A 434 1.83 15.10 -7.09
CA ALA A 434 1.25 16.04 -8.05
C ALA A 434 0.69 15.33 -9.29
N LEU A 435 1.41 14.34 -9.81
CA LEU A 435 0.94 13.50 -10.93
C LEU A 435 -0.31 12.69 -10.52
N CYS A 436 -0.31 12.08 -9.34
CA CYS A 436 -1.48 11.36 -8.81
C CYS A 436 -2.69 12.28 -8.68
N LYS A 437 -2.49 13.51 -8.21
CA LYS A 437 -3.56 14.52 -8.18
C LYS A 437 -4.07 14.82 -9.58
N ALA A 438 -3.20 15.03 -10.57
CA ALA A 438 -3.63 15.25 -11.95
C ALA A 438 -4.51 14.11 -12.51
N PHE A 439 -4.15 12.85 -12.25
CA PHE A 439 -5.01 11.70 -12.59
C PHE A 439 -6.36 11.74 -11.86
N ALA A 440 -6.37 12.05 -10.56
CA ALA A 440 -7.57 12.13 -9.74
C ALA A 440 -8.58 13.15 -10.28
N LEU A 441 -8.09 14.29 -10.77
CA LEU A 441 -8.95 15.33 -11.34
C LEU A 441 -9.67 14.88 -12.59
N GLU A 442 -8.94 14.26 -13.51
CA GLU A 442 -9.53 13.73 -14.73
C GLU A 442 -10.54 12.62 -14.42
N PHE A 443 -10.17 11.70 -13.52
CA PHE A 443 -11.06 10.64 -13.05
C PHE A 443 -12.36 11.18 -12.43
N ASN A 444 -12.26 12.17 -11.54
CA ASN A 444 -13.41 12.82 -10.92
C ASN A 444 -14.29 13.54 -11.94
N GLY A 445 -13.69 14.20 -12.92
CA GLY A 445 -14.40 14.90 -13.99
C GLY A 445 -15.23 13.95 -14.86
N LEU A 446 -14.72 12.74 -15.10
CA LEU A 446 -15.41 11.71 -15.88
C LEU A 446 -16.57 11.07 -15.12
N LEU A 447 -16.34 10.68 -13.87
CA LEU A 447 -17.30 9.85 -13.12
C LEU A 447 -18.29 10.65 -12.28
N LYS A 448 -18.10 11.96 -12.10
CA LYS A 448 -18.96 12.85 -11.30
C LYS A 448 -19.30 12.22 -9.93
N LEU A 449 -18.27 11.68 -9.27
CA LEU A 449 -18.39 10.89 -8.05
C LEU A 449 -19.02 11.71 -6.91
N LYS A 450 -19.88 11.06 -6.10
CA LYS A 450 -20.41 11.67 -4.86
C LYS A 450 -19.31 12.07 -3.88
N GLN A 451 -18.25 11.27 -3.81
CA GLN A 451 -17.05 11.53 -3.04
C GLN A 451 -15.85 11.50 -3.99
N PRO A 452 -15.36 12.67 -4.45
CA PRO A 452 -14.25 12.73 -5.40
C PRO A 452 -12.95 12.30 -4.72
N ILE A 453 -12.14 11.47 -5.39
CA ILE A 453 -10.82 11.08 -4.90
C ILE A 453 -9.89 12.30 -4.92
N ASP A 454 -9.11 12.50 -3.87
CA ASP A 454 -8.13 13.58 -3.82
C ASP A 454 -6.83 13.13 -3.16
N PHE A 455 -5.71 13.75 -3.56
CA PHE A 455 -4.40 13.50 -3.01
C PHE A 455 -3.88 14.72 -2.27
N VAL A 456 -3.34 14.50 -1.07
CA VAL A 456 -2.67 15.52 -0.28
C VAL A 456 -1.28 15.75 -0.86
N VAL A 457 -1.11 16.87 -1.56
CA VAL A 457 0.16 17.29 -2.20
C VAL A 457 1.03 18.12 -1.26
N THR A 458 0.44 18.67 -0.19
CA THR A 458 1.13 19.36 0.89
C THR A 458 0.66 18.83 2.23
N VAL A 459 1.60 18.53 3.12
CA VAL A 459 1.51 17.80 4.40
C VAL A 459 0.38 18.25 5.37
N LEU A 460 -0.88 17.99 5.03
CA LEU A 460 -2.08 18.33 5.80
C LEU A 460 -2.36 17.27 6.88
N PHE A 461 -2.85 17.68 8.05
CA PHE A 461 -3.39 16.75 9.03
C PHE A 461 -4.77 16.25 8.59
N ILE A 462 -4.94 14.94 8.49
CA ILE A 462 -6.20 14.30 8.13
C ILE A 462 -6.74 13.57 9.36
N ASP A 463 -7.90 14.00 9.85
CA ASP A 463 -8.56 13.40 11.01
C ASP A 463 -9.49 12.26 10.57
N GLY A 464 -9.43 11.12 11.25
CA GLY A 464 -10.30 9.96 11.02
C GLY A 464 -9.55 8.62 10.92
N VAL A 465 -10.28 7.59 10.52
CA VAL A 465 -9.76 6.22 10.44
C VAL A 465 -8.90 6.08 9.18
N TYR A 466 -7.60 5.83 9.39
CA TYR A 466 -6.66 5.56 8.30
C TYR A 466 -6.91 4.17 7.70
N VAL A 467 -7.09 4.11 6.39
CA VAL A 467 -7.35 2.88 5.63
C VAL A 467 -6.38 2.78 4.47
N LYS A 468 -5.82 1.58 4.27
CA LYS A 468 -5.08 1.21 3.05
C LYS A 468 -6.02 0.39 2.15
N TYR A 469 -6.29 0.88 0.96
CA TYR A 469 -7.22 0.28 0.00
C TYR A 469 -6.53 -0.71 -0.93
N ASN A 470 -5.30 -0.41 -1.35
CA ASN A 470 -4.40 -1.35 -2.01
C ASN A 470 -2.95 -1.00 -1.65
N ASN A 471 -1.99 -1.86 -1.99
CA ASN A 471 -0.56 -1.56 -1.86
C ASN A 471 0.16 -1.69 -3.21
N ASN A 472 1.47 -1.51 -3.21
CA ASN A 472 2.31 -1.73 -4.39
C ASN A 472 2.62 -3.22 -4.68
N GLY A 473 2.42 -4.14 -3.74
CA GLY A 473 2.71 -5.57 -3.83
C GLY A 473 1.49 -6.51 -4.00
N GLY A 474 0.37 -6.01 -4.51
CA GLY A 474 -0.83 -6.82 -4.82
C GLY A 474 -1.84 -7.02 -3.69
N TYR A 475 -1.66 -6.40 -2.52
CA TYR A 475 -2.72 -6.33 -1.51
C TYR A 475 -3.89 -5.49 -2.03
N VAL A 476 -5.10 -6.01 -1.86
CA VAL A 476 -6.37 -5.32 -2.10
C VAL A 476 -7.25 -5.49 -0.86
N LYS A 477 -7.83 -4.38 -0.38
CA LYS A 477 -8.78 -4.41 0.74
C LYS A 477 -10.04 -5.19 0.32
N GLU A 478 -10.48 -6.10 1.18
CA GLU A 478 -11.70 -6.90 0.96
C GLU A 478 -12.90 -5.99 0.66
N ASP A 479 -13.66 -6.30 -0.41
CA ASP A 479 -14.86 -5.56 -0.79
C ASP A 479 -15.99 -5.87 0.20
N THR A 480 -16.60 -4.82 0.75
CA THR A 480 -17.73 -4.94 1.67
C THR A 480 -18.88 -4.07 1.16
N PRO A 481 -20.15 -4.47 1.30
CA PRO A 481 -21.28 -3.71 0.76
C PRO A 481 -21.35 -2.25 1.22
N ASN A 482 -20.80 -1.95 2.40
CA ASN A 482 -20.82 -0.61 3.00
C ASN A 482 -19.59 0.25 2.63
N ASP A 483 -18.61 -0.28 1.90
CA ASP A 483 -17.39 0.45 1.51
C ASP A 483 -17.37 0.75 0.01
N SER A 484 -18.27 1.65 -0.41
CA SER A 484 -18.33 2.10 -1.80
C SER A 484 -17.04 2.76 -2.26
N PHE A 485 -16.27 3.36 -1.35
CA PHE A 485 -15.03 4.06 -1.72
C PHE A 485 -13.91 3.08 -2.07
N ASN A 486 -13.83 1.90 -1.44
CA ASN A 486 -12.87 0.88 -1.84
C ASN A 486 -12.96 0.54 -3.33
N ARG A 487 -14.18 0.39 -3.87
CA ARG A 487 -14.40 0.15 -5.31
C ARG A 487 -13.91 1.30 -6.18
N VAL A 488 -14.13 2.54 -5.74
CA VAL A 488 -13.61 3.73 -6.40
C VAL A 488 -12.07 3.73 -6.41
N ALA A 489 -11.44 3.35 -5.30
CA ALA A 489 -9.98 3.26 -5.20
C ALA A 489 -9.41 2.23 -6.19
N GLN A 490 -9.98 1.01 -6.26
CA GLN A 490 -9.50 0.00 -7.23
C GLN A 490 -9.73 0.43 -8.68
N ALA A 491 -10.89 1.05 -8.96
CA ALA A 491 -11.18 1.59 -10.28
C ALA A 491 -10.23 2.72 -10.67
N PHE A 492 -9.80 3.56 -9.71
CA PHE A 492 -8.84 4.64 -9.95
C PHE A 492 -7.46 4.10 -10.36
N SER A 493 -6.94 3.09 -9.65
CA SER A 493 -5.67 2.44 -10.02
C SER A 493 -5.72 1.87 -11.44
N HIS A 494 -6.78 1.13 -11.79
CA HIS A 494 -6.96 0.61 -13.15
C HIS A 494 -7.12 1.74 -14.18
N PHE A 495 -7.91 2.77 -13.89
CA PHE A 495 -8.08 3.93 -14.74
C PHE A 495 -6.75 4.59 -15.08
N THR A 496 -5.83 4.76 -14.12
CA THR A 496 -4.53 5.40 -14.39
C THR A 496 -3.70 4.63 -15.42
N PHE A 497 -3.79 3.29 -15.41
CA PHE A 497 -3.16 2.41 -16.39
C PHE A 497 -3.78 2.55 -17.78
N GLU A 498 -5.10 2.43 -17.88
CA GLU A 498 -5.81 2.57 -19.17
C GLU A 498 -5.63 3.99 -19.74
N ARG A 499 -5.74 5.02 -18.91
CA ARG A 499 -5.63 6.43 -19.31
C ARG A 499 -4.25 6.81 -19.82
N SER A 500 -3.21 6.17 -19.28
CA SER A 500 -1.82 6.37 -19.69
C SER A 500 -1.37 5.43 -20.81
N TRP A 501 -2.29 4.61 -21.36
CA TRP A 501 -2.01 3.59 -22.37
C TRP A 501 -0.95 2.58 -21.91
N GLY A 502 -1.03 2.18 -20.64
CA GLY A 502 -0.14 1.21 -20.01
C GLY A 502 1.24 1.74 -19.64
N ASN A 503 1.42 3.06 -19.54
CA ASN A 503 2.71 3.67 -19.18
C ASN A 503 2.85 3.95 -17.68
N PHE A 504 1.75 4.23 -16.98
CA PHE A 504 1.73 4.58 -15.56
C PHE A 504 0.64 3.83 -14.81
N MET A 505 0.87 3.54 -13.53
CA MET A 505 -0.16 3.01 -12.64
C MET A 505 0.04 3.59 -11.24
N VAL A 506 -1.03 4.15 -10.67
CA VAL A 506 -1.04 4.67 -9.30
C VAL A 506 -1.57 3.59 -8.36
N VAL A 507 -0.78 3.22 -7.35
CA VAL A 507 -1.09 2.20 -6.32
C VAL A 507 -0.69 2.73 -4.94
N ASP A 508 -0.77 1.86 -3.92
CA ASP A 508 -0.60 2.23 -2.50
C ASP A 508 -1.60 3.32 -2.08
N LEU A 509 -2.85 3.16 -2.50
CA LEU A 509 -3.94 4.07 -2.19
C LEU A 509 -4.31 3.95 -0.71
N GLN A 510 -3.97 4.96 0.07
CA GLN A 510 -4.15 4.98 1.51
C GLN A 510 -4.44 6.38 2.03
N GLY A 511 -5.24 6.48 3.09
CA GLY A 511 -5.64 7.77 3.66
C GLY A 511 -6.90 7.68 4.51
N VAL A 512 -7.67 8.76 4.58
CA VAL A 512 -8.94 8.80 5.33
C VAL A 512 -10.08 9.16 4.37
N GLY A 513 -11.01 8.22 4.21
CA GLY A 513 -12.11 8.37 3.25
C GLY A 513 -11.58 8.62 1.84
N ASN A 514 -12.02 9.71 1.22
CA ASN A 514 -11.64 10.08 -0.14
C ASN A 514 -10.35 10.91 -0.25
N LEU A 515 -9.70 11.23 0.88
CA LEU A 515 -8.47 12.01 0.91
C LEU A 515 -7.26 11.09 1.16
N LEU A 516 -6.45 10.92 0.12
CA LEU A 516 -5.33 9.98 0.09
C LEU A 516 -3.97 10.66 0.22
N THR A 517 -2.97 9.91 0.67
CA THR A 517 -1.60 10.39 0.86
C THR A 517 -0.58 9.28 0.57
N ASP A 518 0.67 9.66 0.35
CA ASP A 518 1.80 8.75 0.08
C ASP A 518 1.52 7.66 -1.00
N PRO A 519 1.00 8.02 -2.19
CA PRO A 519 0.82 7.05 -3.26
C PRO A 519 2.16 6.59 -3.87
N VAL A 520 2.14 5.44 -4.51
CA VAL A 520 3.26 4.93 -5.31
C VAL A 520 2.87 4.93 -6.79
N VAL A 521 3.78 5.36 -7.65
CA VAL A 521 3.61 5.27 -9.11
C VAL A 521 4.56 4.22 -9.67
N HIS A 522 3.99 3.26 -10.39
CA HIS A 522 4.74 2.37 -11.27
C HIS A 522 4.76 2.95 -12.68
N THR A 523 5.89 2.83 -13.36
CA THR A 523 6.09 3.37 -14.72
C THR A 523 6.79 2.35 -15.61
N ARG A 524 6.41 2.32 -16.89
CA ARG A 524 7.09 1.48 -17.88
C ARG A 524 8.47 2.03 -18.26
N ASP A 525 8.64 3.35 -18.20
CA ASP A 525 9.93 4.01 -18.43
C ASP A 525 10.79 3.94 -17.17
N PRO A 526 11.91 3.19 -17.20
CA PRO A 526 12.76 3.00 -16.02
C PRO A 526 13.60 4.25 -15.69
N ASN A 527 13.52 5.32 -16.48
CA ASN A 527 14.14 6.61 -16.18
C ASN A 527 13.21 7.56 -15.43
N ARG A 528 11.92 7.25 -15.34
CA ARG A 528 10.93 8.04 -14.62
C ARG A 528 10.91 7.61 -13.15
N PHE A 529 10.98 8.59 -12.25
CA PHE A 529 10.85 8.39 -10.80
C PHE A 529 11.87 7.36 -10.25
N LYS A 530 13.17 7.57 -10.54
CA LYS A 530 14.25 6.61 -10.24
C LYS A 530 14.70 6.62 -8.78
N LEU A 531 14.50 7.73 -8.07
CA LEU A 531 14.88 7.89 -6.66
C LEU A 531 13.86 7.20 -5.74
N ASN A 532 12.65 6.92 -6.23
CA ASN A 532 11.63 6.23 -5.47
C ASN A 532 11.83 4.70 -5.50
N ASP A 533 12.40 4.17 -4.42
CA ASP A 533 12.63 2.72 -4.25
C ASP A 533 11.37 1.84 -4.31
N LEU A 534 10.19 2.43 -4.14
CA LEU A 534 8.91 1.72 -4.18
C LEU A 534 8.38 1.57 -5.62
N ASN A 535 8.96 2.28 -6.59
CA ASN A 535 8.66 2.11 -8.01
C ASN A 535 9.25 0.78 -8.53
N MET A 536 8.38 -0.20 -8.77
CA MET A 536 8.75 -1.53 -9.30
C MET A 536 8.71 -1.62 -10.83
N ASN A 537 8.56 -0.48 -11.50
CA ASN A 537 8.40 -0.36 -12.95
C ASN A 537 7.33 -1.33 -13.51
N SER A 538 7.58 -1.94 -14.66
CA SER A 538 6.65 -2.85 -15.34
C SER A 538 6.21 -4.05 -14.50
N ASP A 539 7.06 -4.59 -13.62
CA ASP A 539 6.69 -5.71 -12.75
C ASP A 539 5.67 -5.27 -11.67
N GLY A 540 5.68 -3.99 -11.29
CA GLY A 540 4.66 -3.40 -10.42
C GLY A 540 3.24 -3.52 -10.97
N PHE A 541 3.06 -3.38 -12.30
CA PHE A 541 1.75 -3.53 -12.93
C PHE A 541 1.17 -4.94 -12.76
N LYS A 542 2.04 -5.96 -12.82
CA LYS A 542 1.65 -7.36 -12.71
C LYS A 542 1.08 -7.67 -11.33
N PHE A 543 1.64 -7.11 -10.27
CA PHE A 543 1.12 -7.30 -8.91
C PHE A 543 -0.30 -6.78 -8.74
N PHE A 544 -0.59 -5.60 -9.29
CA PHE A 544 -1.96 -5.06 -9.27
C PHE A 544 -2.91 -5.96 -10.07
N PHE A 545 -2.60 -6.25 -11.33
CA PHE A 545 -3.51 -7.00 -12.20
C PHE A 545 -3.69 -8.47 -11.83
N ALA A 546 -2.74 -9.09 -11.11
CA ALA A 546 -2.91 -10.43 -10.57
C ALA A 546 -4.02 -10.53 -9.51
N THR A 547 -4.39 -9.40 -8.90
CA THR A 547 -5.33 -9.34 -7.76
C THR A 547 -6.56 -8.47 -8.04
N HIS A 548 -6.52 -7.71 -9.12
CA HIS A 548 -7.57 -6.77 -9.52
C HIS A 548 -8.73 -7.49 -10.20
N PHE A 549 -9.95 -7.19 -9.74
CA PHE A 549 -11.19 -7.53 -10.43
C PHE A 549 -11.89 -6.23 -10.82
N CYS A 550 -12.20 -6.08 -12.11
CA CYS A 550 -13.03 -4.96 -12.57
C CYS A 550 -14.36 -4.95 -11.80
N ASN A 551 -14.71 -3.80 -11.29
CA ASN A 551 -16.00 -3.57 -10.63
C ASN A 551 -16.95 -2.81 -11.57
N SER A 552 -18.03 -2.23 -11.05
CA SER A 552 -19.05 -1.54 -11.85
C SER A 552 -18.55 -0.34 -12.67
N TYR A 553 -17.29 0.08 -12.50
CA TYR A 553 -16.66 1.12 -13.30
C TYR A 553 -15.88 0.47 -14.46
N GLU A 554 -16.57 0.16 -15.56
CA GLU A 554 -15.94 -0.35 -16.79
C GLU A 554 -15.49 0.82 -17.69
N PHE A 555 -14.22 0.80 -18.10
CA PHE A 555 -13.65 1.84 -18.96
C PHE A 555 -13.32 1.25 -20.33
N ARG A 556 -14.09 1.55 -21.39
CA ARG A 556 -13.59 1.42 -22.78
C ARG A 556 -14.40 2.13 -23.87
N TYR A 557 -13.60 2.62 -24.84
CA TYR A 557 -13.81 2.99 -26.24
C TYR A 557 -14.24 4.41 -26.67
N ILE A 558 -14.92 5.24 -25.88
CA ILE A 558 -15.10 6.67 -26.25
C ILE A 558 -15.06 7.52 -24.99
N TRP A 559 -14.06 8.38 -24.89
CA TRP A 559 -13.89 9.31 -23.77
C TRP A 559 -14.87 10.48 -23.91
N PRO A 560 -15.73 10.76 -22.92
CA PRO A 560 -16.45 12.02 -22.85
C PRO A 560 -15.44 13.16 -22.69
N ALA A 561 -15.64 14.27 -23.42
CA ALA A 561 -14.87 15.49 -23.18
C ALA A 561 -15.13 15.99 -21.75
N ILE A 562 -14.06 16.24 -20.99
CA ILE A 562 -14.15 16.77 -19.63
C ILE A 562 -14.70 18.20 -19.73
N GLU A 563 -15.78 18.50 -19.00
CA GLU A 563 -16.22 19.89 -18.82
C GLU A 563 -15.09 20.70 -18.14
N PRO A 564 -14.89 21.99 -18.48
CA PRO A 564 -13.75 22.74 -17.99
C PRO A 564 -13.71 22.81 -16.45
N THR A 565 -12.58 22.38 -15.86
CA THR A 565 -12.32 22.44 -14.41
C THR A 565 -11.48 23.66 -14.04
N THR A 566 -11.58 24.12 -12.80
CA THR A 566 -10.78 25.23 -12.26
C THR A 566 -10.41 24.99 -10.80
N CYS A 567 -9.36 25.64 -10.30
CA CYS A 567 -8.97 25.55 -8.90
C CYS A 567 -9.82 26.48 -8.03
N CYS A 568 -10.10 26.08 -6.80
CA CYS A 568 -10.62 26.99 -5.79
C CYS A 568 -9.63 28.16 -5.61
N SER A 569 -10.15 29.37 -5.60
CA SER A 569 -9.37 30.61 -5.53
C SER A 569 -8.72 30.84 -4.18
N ASN A 570 -9.13 30.11 -3.14
CA ASN A 570 -8.29 29.92 -1.98
C ASN A 570 -7.17 28.93 -2.35
N LYS A 571 -5.97 29.43 -2.65
CA LYS A 571 -4.84 28.59 -3.07
C LYS A 571 -4.37 27.58 -2.01
N LEU A 572 -4.70 27.81 -0.73
CA LEU A 572 -4.45 26.85 0.35
C LEU A 572 -5.53 25.76 0.45
N CYS A 573 -6.70 25.98 -0.16
CA CYS A 573 -7.79 25.00 -0.19
C CYS A 573 -7.50 23.82 -1.14
N GLN A 574 -6.79 24.09 -2.25
CA GLN A 574 -6.32 23.06 -3.20
C GLN A 574 -7.41 22.15 -3.80
N ARG A 575 -8.69 22.47 -3.58
CA ARG A 575 -9.82 21.79 -4.20
C ARG A 575 -9.97 22.25 -5.63
N ILE A 576 -10.25 21.30 -6.52
CA ILE A 576 -10.53 21.57 -7.92
C ILE A 576 -12.01 21.31 -8.15
N ILE A 577 -12.64 22.26 -8.82
CA ILE A 577 -14.09 22.37 -8.94
C ILE A 577 -14.46 22.48 -10.41
N GLN A 578 -15.61 21.94 -10.77
CA GLN A 578 -16.14 22.11 -12.11
C GLN A 578 -16.56 23.57 -12.30
N LEU A 579 -16.15 24.21 -13.41
CA LEU A 579 -16.42 25.63 -13.67
C LEU A 579 -17.92 25.95 -13.64
N ALA A 580 -18.75 24.99 -14.06
CA ALA A 580 -20.22 25.10 -14.04
C ALA A 580 -20.81 25.09 -12.62
N SER A 581 -20.14 24.46 -11.66
CA SER A 581 -20.59 24.33 -10.26
C SER A 581 -19.89 25.28 -9.28
N ALA A 582 -18.91 26.04 -9.76
CA ALA A 582 -18.12 26.93 -8.91
C ALA A 582 -18.91 28.17 -8.49
N HIS A 583 -18.78 28.57 -7.22
CA HIS A 583 -19.29 29.85 -6.75
C HIS A 583 -18.49 30.99 -7.37
N LYS A 584 -19.17 32.09 -7.71
CA LYS A 584 -18.59 33.28 -8.33
C LYS A 584 -18.99 34.52 -7.54
N SER A 585 -18.11 35.51 -7.49
CA SER A 585 -18.33 36.77 -6.79
C SER A 585 -18.16 37.91 -7.79
N PHE A 586 -19.07 38.87 -7.75
CA PHE A 586 -18.93 40.11 -8.51
C PHE A 586 -17.75 40.96 -8.00
N ARG A 587 -17.29 40.72 -6.76
CA ARG A 587 -16.21 41.46 -6.11
C ARG A 587 -14.81 40.99 -6.53
N PHE A 588 -14.65 39.69 -6.77
CA PHE A 588 -13.39 39.12 -7.24
C PHE A 588 -13.65 38.43 -8.58
N VAL A 589 -13.81 39.25 -9.62
CA VAL A 589 -14.06 38.77 -10.98
C VAL A 589 -12.92 37.83 -11.41
N GLY A 590 -13.25 36.77 -12.15
CA GLY A 590 -12.29 35.75 -12.58
C GLY A 590 -11.89 34.73 -11.51
N HIS A 591 -12.45 34.80 -10.30
CA HIS A 591 -12.18 33.86 -9.21
C HIS A 591 -13.37 32.93 -8.94
N HIS A 592 -13.08 31.71 -8.52
CA HIS A 592 -13.98 30.56 -8.42
C HIS A 592 -13.78 29.84 -7.08
N TRP A 593 -14.84 29.59 -6.31
CA TRP A 593 -14.73 28.98 -4.96
C TRP A 593 -15.55 27.70 -4.82
N CYS A 594 -15.03 26.75 -4.03
CA CYS A 594 -15.78 25.58 -3.57
C CYS A 594 -16.73 25.96 -2.42
N ASP A 595 -17.70 25.11 -2.10
CA ASP A 595 -18.71 25.39 -1.07
C ASP A 595 -18.10 25.80 0.29
N GLY A 596 -17.06 25.08 0.74
CA GLY A 596 -16.40 25.35 2.02
C GLY A 596 -15.69 26.70 2.05
N CYS A 597 -14.95 27.04 0.99
CA CYS A 597 -14.24 28.33 0.92
C CYS A 597 -15.16 29.50 0.61
N TRP A 598 -16.29 29.26 -0.05
CA TRP A 598 -17.29 30.29 -0.30
C TRP A 598 -17.89 30.79 1.01
N VAL A 599 -18.31 29.88 1.90
CA VAL A 599 -18.82 30.25 3.22
C VAL A 599 -17.77 31.03 4.02
N GLN A 600 -16.52 30.58 4.00
CA GLN A 600 -15.43 31.25 4.69
C GLN A 600 -15.18 32.66 4.13
N LEU A 601 -15.09 32.81 2.81
CA LEU A 601 -14.93 34.10 2.12
C LEU A 601 -16.02 35.10 2.52
N MET A 602 -17.28 34.65 2.61
CA MET A 602 -18.40 35.48 3.02
C MET A 602 -18.33 35.85 4.50
N SER A 603 -17.91 34.93 5.36
CA SER A 603 -17.84 35.14 6.83
C SER A 603 -16.64 35.96 7.31
N SER A 604 -15.55 36.00 6.55
CA SER A 604 -14.30 36.67 6.94
C SER A 604 -14.20 38.12 6.44
N SER A 605 -15.29 38.68 5.91
CA SER A 605 -15.32 40.07 5.48
C SER A 605 -15.41 41.00 6.69
N SER A 606 -14.54 42.00 6.76
CA SER A 606 -14.48 42.97 7.87
C SER A 606 -14.24 44.37 7.34
N LYS A 607 -14.80 45.39 7.99
CA LYS A 607 -14.58 46.80 7.64
C LYS A 607 -13.27 47.29 8.25
N ARG A 608 -12.49 48.05 7.46
CA ARG A 608 -11.27 48.73 7.92
C ARG A 608 -11.22 50.16 7.40
N PRO A 609 -10.64 51.10 8.17
CA PRO A 609 -10.47 52.47 7.73
C PRO A 609 -9.45 52.55 6.59
N CYS A 610 -9.75 53.38 5.58
CA CYS A 610 -8.82 53.69 4.50
C CYS A 610 -7.62 54.50 5.01
N ALA A 611 -6.39 54.12 4.65
CA ALA A 611 -5.17 54.77 5.11
C ALA A 611 -4.76 56.05 4.32
N GLU A 612 -5.67 56.65 3.55
CA GLU A 612 -5.41 57.88 2.78
C GLU A 612 -6.13 59.09 3.39
N ASN A 613 -5.43 60.23 3.38
CA ASN A 613 -5.77 61.43 4.16
C ASN A 613 -7.11 62.07 3.74
N GLU A 614 -7.88 62.47 4.77
CA GLU A 614 -9.02 63.41 4.79
C GLU A 614 -10.46 62.88 4.63
N LEU A 615 -10.69 61.58 4.43
CA LEU A 615 -12.04 60.99 4.53
C LEU A 615 -12.03 59.75 5.43
N GLU A 616 -12.57 59.86 6.65
CA GLU A 616 -12.87 58.73 7.53
C GLU A 616 -13.97 57.86 6.89
N HIS A 617 -13.59 56.98 5.97
CA HIS A 617 -14.46 55.97 5.44
C HIS A 617 -13.82 54.60 5.60
N ASP A 618 -14.66 53.64 5.96
CA ASP A 618 -14.29 52.25 6.00
C ASP A 618 -14.51 51.62 4.64
N PHE A 619 -13.59 50.76 4.24
CA PHE A 619 -13.79 49.82 3.15
C PHE A 619 -13.73 48.40 3.69
N GLU A 620 -14.52 47.53 3.09
CA GLU A 620 -14.55 46.14 3.49
C GLU A 620 -13.30 45.44 2.94
N ILE A 621 -12.71 44.54 3.71
CA ILE A 621 -11.62 43.66 3.29
C ILE A 621 -11.93 42.22 3.68
N CYS A 622 -11.37 41.27 2.93
CA CYS A 622 -11.48 39.85 3.24
C CYS A 622 -10.06 39.27 3.37
N PRO A 623 -9.48 39.20 4.58
CA PRO A 623 -8.12 38.66 4.80
C PRO A 623 -7.95 37.25 4.21
N PHE A 624 -8.99 36.42 4.33
CA PHE A 624 -9.07 35.07 3.77
C PHE A 624 -8.87 35.01 2.25
N TYR A 625 -9.11 36.09 1.50
CA TYR A 625 -8.79 36.16 0.08
C TYR A 625 -7.29 36.37 -0.18
N TYR A 626 -6.63 37.22 0.61
CA TYR A 626 -5.26 37.68 0.35
C TYR A 626 -4.18 36.75 0.92
N GLU A 627 -4.39 36.22 2.12
CA GLU A 627 -3.42 35.37 2.83
C GLU A 627 -3.05 34.09 2.05
N PRO A 628 -4.01 33.32 1.49
CA PRO A 628 -3.69 32.14 0.69
C PRO A 628 -2.90 32.45 -0.58
N GLN A 629 -2.95 33.69 -1.05
CA GLN A 629 -2.24 34.14 -2.25
C GLN A 629 -0.84 34.68 -1.94
N GLY A 630 -0.42 34.68 -0.67
CA GLY A 630 0.84 35.29 -0.24
C GLY A 630 0.83 36.82 -0.37
N LYS A 631 -0.36 37.45 -0.38
CA LYS A 631 -0.53 38.90 -0.50
C LYS A 631 -0.97 39.48 0.84
N LEU A 632 -0.48 40.67 1.16
CA LEU A 632 -1.00 41.45 2.29
C LEU A 632 -2.34 42.11 1.89
N PRO A 633 -3.33 42.19 2.80
CA PRO A 633 -4.54 42.94 2.55
C PRO A 633 -4.22 44.41 2.23
N PRO A 634 -4.90 45.03 1.24
CA PRO A 634 -4.67 46.42 0.89
C PRO A 634 -4.95 47.35 2.07
N ARG A 635 -4.16 48.43 2.18
CA ARG A 635 -4.32 49.47 3.21
C ARG A 635 -5.14 50.68 2.74
N LYS A 636 -5.30 50.85 1.43
CA LYS A 636 -6.11 51.90 0.80
C LYS A 636 -7.34 51.26 0.14
N CYS A 637 -8.45 51.98 0.12
CA CYS A 637 -9.66 51.51 -0.57
C CYS A 637 -9.45 51.52 -2.10
N PRO A 638 -10.30 50.81 -2.88
CA PRO A 638 -10.20 50.76 -4.34
C PRO A 638 -10.15 52.13 -5.03
N GLU A 639 -10.78 53.15 -4.46
CA GLU A 639 -10.82 54.52 -5.01
C GLU A 639 -9.50 55.29 -4.78
N HIS A 640 -8.73 54.90 -3.76
CA HIS A 640 -7.44 55.50 -3.37
C HIS A 640 -6.23 54.63 -3.74
N LEU A 641 -6.44 53.57 -4.52
CA LEU A 641 -5.37 52.81 -5.15
C LEU A 641 -4.91 53.58 -6.39
N ASP A 642 -3.70 54.15 -6.36
CA ASP A 642 -3.12 54.90 -7.48
C ASP A 642 -3.25 54.10 -8.80
N VAL A 643 -3.96 54.68 -9.78
CA VAL A 643 -4.25 54.09 -11.11
C VAL A 643 -2.98 54.07 -12.01
N THR A 644 -1.79 54.10 -11.43
CA THR A 644 -0.52 54.16 -12.16
C THR A 644 0.44 53.06 -11.74
N VAL A 645 0.04 51.79 -11.81
CA VAL A 645 0.91 50.69 -12.29
C VAL A 645 0.06 49.59 -12.96
N SER A 646 0.20 49.53 -14.28
CA SER A 646 0.02 48.37 -15.16
C SER A 646 -1.40 47.93 -15.55
N THR A 647 -1.86 48.60 -16.60
CA THR A 647 -2.57 48.07 -17.78
C THR A 647 -1.95 46.81 -18.43
N ALA A 648 -1.26 45.92 -17.69
CA ALA A 648 -0.95 44.56 -18.15
C ALA A 648 -2.01 43.53 -17.72
N ALA A 649 -3.07 43.95 -17.04
CA ALA A 649 -4.17 43.08 -16.60
C ALA A 649 -5.43 43.16 -17.50
N LEU A 650 -5.34 43.81 -18.67
CA LEU A 650 -6.43 43.94 -19.64
C LEU A 650 -6.11 43.36 -21.03
N ASP A 651 -4.94 42.75 -21.23
CA ASP A 651 -4.50 42.23 -22.54
C ASP A 651 -4.75 40.72 -22.77
N ASP A 652 -5.49 40.01 -21.91
CA ASP A 652 -5.92 38.62 -22.21
C ASP A 652 -7.37 38.54 -22.76
N LEU A 653 -7.91 39.67 -23.21
CA LEU A 653 -9.09 39.72 -24.09
C LEU A 653 -8.73 40.31 -25.45
N GLY A 654 -8.07 39.49 -26.26
CA GLY A 654 -8.07 39.54 -27.72
C GLY A 654 -7.85 38.12 -28.22
N GLY A 655 -8.84 37.40 -28.74
CA GLY A 655 -9.56 37.77 -29.93
C GLY A 655 -9.10 36.87 -31.07
N PHE A 656 -9.81 35.76 -31.28
CA PHE A 656 -10.01 35.21 -32.62
C PHE A 656 -11.50 34.91 -32.77
N GLY A 657 -12.20 35.89 -33.34
CA GLY A 657 -13.43 35.64 -34.07
C GLY A 657 -13.11 35.70 -35.56
N ALA A 658 -13.41 34.63 -36.29
CA ALA A 658 -14.04 34.66 -37.61
C ALA A 658 -14.10 33.25 -38.22
N ARG A 659 -15.34 32.80 -38.47
CA ARG A 659 -15.82 31.64 -39.25
C ARG A 659 -15.84 30.28 -38.58
#